data_AF-A0A2A9EQA4-F1
#
_entry.id   AF-A0A2A9EQA4-F1
#
_cell.length_a   1.000
_cell.length_b   1.000
_cell.length_c   1.000
_cell.angle_alpha   90.00
_cell.angle_beta   90.00
_cell.angle_gamma   90.00
#
_symmetry.space_group_name_H-M   'P 1'
#
loop_
_entity.id
_entity.type
_entity.pdbx_description
1 polymer ?
#
loop_
_entity_poly.entity_id
_entity_poly.type
_entity_poly.pdbx_seq_one_letter_code
_entity_poly.pdbx_strand_id
1 'polypeptide(L)'
;MTSLAERPVNPKVGESVTHESAAPHVTGTALYTDDLAFRAAGVLHAWPVQAPHAHARVTALRPAPALQVPGVVRVLTADDVPGVNDAGTKHDEPLFPTEVMYYGHAVCWVLGETLEAARLGAEAVEVEYEPLPSILTLTEAIEANSFQGNQPTVSRGDAAAALAAAPRRLSGEFELGGQEHFYLETHASLAHVDESGQIFIQSSTQHPSETQEIVAHVLGLHSHDVTVQCLRMGGGFGGKEMQPHGLAAVAALGAVLTGRPVRMRLNRTQDMTMTGKRHPFHARWEVGFDDDGHLLALQATITADGGWSLDLSEPVLARALCHIDNAYFIPNVEVHGRIARTNKTSQTAFRGFGGPQGMLVIEDILGRCAPVLGIDPGELRRRNFYEPGQTTPYGQPVRHAERLRDVWDQVVARSDYEDRRKAVAEFNARHPHLKRGIAVTPVKFGISFNFTAFNQAGALVHVYKDGSVLINHGGTEMGQGLHTKMRQVAATALGVTLDHVRLAPTRTDKVPNTSATAASSGADLNGGAIKNACDQIRARLAEVAARKLNIHPDDVRFVDGRVTGIGFHDSDLSFEEVASAAYFQRIPLFAAGYYRTPGLHWDSARMQGEPFKYFSYGASVSEVEVDGFTGAYRFLRTDIVHDVGDSLSPLIDVGQIEGGFVQGAGWLTLEELRWDTSDGKGRGRLATQAASTYKLPSFSEMPEELNVHLYERATETGVVYGSKAVGEPPLMLAFSVREALRAAAAAFGPEGTVVELPSPATPEAVFWALDGARSAAAPAEQVDASGDGGRRVAASDDGSRETAASHDDGARRVAASHNGDQEVAASENGAPEVAASQNGARDVAASHDGAREVAAANGTIRRGAAHGGASSAGNGESRETPTASAGADTEETVGI
;
A
#
# COMPACT_ATOMS: atom_id res chain seq x y z
N MET A 1 4.76 14.83 -27.96
CA MET A 1 4.80 14.39 -26.55
C MET A 1 4.74 15.62 -25.67
N THR A 2 4.36 15.50 -24.39
CA THR A 2 4.50 16.62 -23.46
C THR A 2 5.99 16.80 -23.14
N SER A 3 6.44 18.04 -22.89
CA SER A 3 7.83 18.33 -22.46
C SER A 3 8.22 17.65 -21.14
N LEU A 4 7.24 17.10 -20.41
CA LEU A 4 7.46 16.31 -19.20
C LEU A 4 8.00 14.90 -19.52
N ALA A 5 7.58 14.30 -20.64
CA ALA A 5 8.00 12.95 -21.05
C ALA A 5 9.27 12.94 -21.90
N GLU A 6 9.70 14.09 -22.42
CA GLU A 6 10.86 14.21 -23.31
C GLU A 6 12.18 14.01 -22.57
N ARG A 7 13.02 13.08 -23.08
CA ARG A 7 14.38 12.85 -22.59
C ARG A 7 15.38 13.66 -23.44
N PRO A 8 16.29 14.45 -22.82
CA PRO A 8 17.35 15.12 -23.55
C PRO A 8 18.42 14.13 -24.06
N VAL A 9 19.39 14.64 -24.82
CA VAL A 9 20.59 13.86 -25.20
C VAL A 9 21.35 13.44 -23.93
N ASN A 10 21.86 12.22 -23.90
CA ASN A 10 22.56 11.60 -22.75
C ASN A 10 21.80 11.75 -21.42
N PRO A 11 20.52 11.30 -21.35
CA PRO A 11 19.76 11.41 -20.12
C PRO A 11 20.37 10.49 -19.04
N LYS A 12 20.32 10.91 -17.77
CA LYS A 12 20.73 10.08 -16.63
C LYS A 12 19.61 9.16 -16.16
N VAL A 13 18.37 9.50 -16.45
CA VAL A 13 17.24 8.56 -16.34
C VAL A 13 17.36 7.46 -17.38
N GLY A 14 17.07 6.22 -16.98
CA GLY A 14 17.26 5.02 -17.80
C GLY A 14 18.63 4.36 -17.63
N GLU A 15 19.60 5.02 -16.98
CA GLU A 15 20.85 4.38 -16.59
C GLU A 15 20.59 3.37 -15.46
N SER A 16 21.21 2.19 -15.56
CA SER A 16 21.17 1.15 -14.52
C SER A 16 22.15 1.51 -13.40
N VAL A 17 21.64 2.21 -12.39
CA VAL A 17 22.42 2.64 -11.21
C VAL A 17 21.96 1.93 -9.95
N THR A 18 22.88 1.71 -9.02
CA THR A 18 22.57 1.15 -7.71
C THR A 18 21.81 2.15 -6.84
N HIS A 19 21.09 1.64 -5.84
CA HIS A 19 20.49 2.46 -4.79
C HIS A 19 21.55 3.39 -4.16
N GLU A 20 21.23 4.67 -3.96
CA GLU A 20 22.15 5.72 -3.51
C GLU A 20 22.72 5.45 -2.10
N SER A 21 21.95 4.76 -1.25
CA SER A 21 22.38 4.27 0.06
C SER A 21 22.88 2.81 0.05
N ALA A 22 23.09 2.17 -1.12
CA ALA A 22 23.51 0.76 -1.18
C ALA A 22 24.80 0.48 -0.39
N ALA A 23 25.85 1.28 -0.60
CA ALA A 23 27.09 1.14 0.16
C ALA A 23 26.86 1.36 1.67
N PRO A 24 26.21 2.45 2.12
CA PRO A 24 25.82 2.62 3.52
C PRO A 24 24.97 1.49 4.13
N HIS A 25 24.11 0.82 3.35
CA HIS A 25 23.34 -0.33 3.82
C HIS A 25 24.26 -1.52 4.11
N VAL A 26 25.16 -1.86 3.18
CA VAL A 26 26.08 -3.01 3.32
C VAL A 26 27.10 -2.80 4.44
N THR A 27 27.52 -1.56 4.70
CA THR A 27 28.48 -1.24 5.76
C THR A 27 27.84 -0.98 7.12
N GLY A 28 26.50 -0.97 7.22
CA GLY A 28 25.78 -0.61 8.45
C GLY A 28 25.93 0.85 8.87
N THR A 29 26.32 1.75 7.95
CA THR A 29 26.47 3.18 8.24
C THR A 29 25.24 4.02 7.84
N ALA A 30 24.27 3.42 7.16
CA ALA A 30 22.96 4.04 6.96
C ALA A 30 22.23 4.15 8.30
N LEU A 31 21.80 5.37 8.65
CA LEU A 31 21.05 5.61 9.89
C LEU A 31 19.55 5.51 9.65
N TYR A 32 18.87 4.79 10.54
CA TYR A 32 17.42 4.73 10.67
C TYR A 32 16.98 5.55 11.89
N THR A 33 15.66 5.67 12.11
CA THR A 33 15.13 6.57 13.15
C THR A 33 15.66 6.19 14.53
N ASP A 34 15.71 4.89 14.82
CA ASP A 34 16.16 4.38 16.12
C ASP A 34 17.65 4.60 16.40
N ASP A 35 18.48 4.60 15.35
CA ASP A 35 19.93 4.81 15.47
C ASP A 35 20.27 6.23 15.93
N LEU A 36 19.35 7.19 15.72
CA LEU A 36 19.51 8.57 16.16
C LEU A 36 19.28 8.72 17.67
N ALA A 37 18.48 7.84 18.29
CA ALA A 37 18.21 7.94 19.72
C ALA A 37 19.49 7.76 20.54
N PHE A 38 20.39 6.86 20.13
CA PHE A 38 21.68 6.65 20.79
C PHE A 38 22.66 7.83 20.64
N ARG A 39 22.34 8.82 19.80
CA ARG A 39 23.15 10.02 19.57
C ARG A 39 22.63 11.23 20.36
N ALA A 40 21.47 11.10 21.02
CA ALA A 40 20.89 12.13 21.86
C ALA A 40 21.17 11.83 23.35
N ALA A 41 21.48 12.86 24.12
CA ALA A 41 21.68 12.73 25.57
C ALA A 41 20.33 12.75 26.31
N GLY A 42 20.22 11.94 27.37
CA GLY A 42 19.07 12.00 28.28
C GLY A 42 17.74 11.49 27.70
N VAL A 43 17.77 10.70 26.63
CA VAL A 43 16.57 10.15 25.97
C VAL A 43 15.73 9.33 26.94
N LEU A 44 14.41 9.54 26.93
CA LEU A 44 13.43 8.70 27.60
C LEU A 44 12.85 7.67 26.63
N HIS A 45 12.44 6.53 27.15
CA HIS A 45 11.82 5.44 26.41
C HIS A 45 10.32 5.37 26.73
N ALA A 46 9.48 5.42 25.71
CA ALA A 46 8.04 5.21 25.85
C ALA A 46 7.67 3.73 25.74
N TRP A 47 6.80 3.24 26.63
CA TRP A 47 6.28 1.87 26.61
C TRP A 47 4.75 1.85 26.87
N PRO A 48 3.96 1.10 26.08
CA PRO A 48 2.50 1.11 26.20
C PRO A 48 2.00 0.22 27.35
N VAL A 49 0.89 0.62 27.96
CA VAL A 49 0.05 -0.25 28.81
C VAL A 49 -1.06 -0.81 27.94
N GLN A 50 -0.95 -2.10 27.59
CA GLN A 50 -1.83 -2.77 26.62
C GLN A 50 -2.98 -3.51 27.30
N ALA A 51 -4.21 -3.28 26.82
CA ALA A 51 -5.40 -3.93 27.38
C ALA A 51 -5.50 -5.42 27.00
N PRO A 52 -5.83 -6.32 27.94
CA PRO A 52 -5.95 -7.76 27.69
C PRO A 52 -7.35 -8.20 27.21
N HIS A 53 -8.08 -7.33 26.50
CA HIS A 53 -9.46 -7.56 26.06
C HIS A 53 -9.66 -7.11 24.61
N ALA A 54 -10.48 -7.82 23.84
CA ALA A 54 -10.89 -7.39 22.51
C ALA A 54 -11.86 -6.19 22.55
N HIS A 55 -12.73 -6.14 23.56
CA HIS A 55 -13.69 -5.06 23.73
C HIS A 55 -13.98 -4.88 25.22
N ALA A 56 -13.74 -3.69 25.78
CA ALA A 56 -13.98 -3.42 27.19
C ALA A 56 -14.04 -1.90 27.47
N ARG A 57 -14.81 -1.49 28.48
CA ARG A 57 -14.73 -0.12 29.01
C ARG A 57 -13.61 -0.04 30.05
N VAL A 58 -12.82 1.04 30.02
CA VAL A 58 -11.86 1.35 31.09
C VAL A 58 -12.61 2.08 32.22
N THR A 59 -12.76 1.43 33.38
CA THR A 59 -13.51 1.98 34.51
C THR A 59 -12.63 2.75 35.50
N ALA A 60 -11.35 2.39 35.58
CA ALA A 60 -10.36 3.11 36.37
C ALA A 60 -8.96 2.93 35.78
N LEU A 61 -8.15 4.00 35.81
CA LEU A 61 -6.75 4.02 35.44
C LEU A 61 -5.93 4.63 36.58
N ARG A 62 -5.06 3.86 37.22
CA ARG A 62 -4.27 4.27 38.38
C ARG A 62 -2.76 4.19 38.08
N PRO A 63 -2.13 5.31 37.66
CA PRO A 63 -0.72 5.33 37.26
C PRO A 63 0.28 5.43 38.43
N ALA A 64 -0.19 5.72 39.64
CA ALA A 64 0.67 5.99 40.80
C ALA A 64 1.71 4.89 41.14
N PRO A 65 1.40 3.58 41.03
CA PRO A 65 2.40 2.55 41.33
C PRO A 65 3.57 2.52 40.33
N ALA A 66 3.33 2.89 39.06
CA ALA A 66 4.39 2.99 38.05
C ALA A 66 5.47 4.02 38.42
N LEU A 67 5.06 5.14 39.06
CA LEU A 67 6.00 6.19 39.50
C LEU A 67 6.90 5.75 40.67
N GLN A 68 6.62 4.60 41.31
CA GLN A 68 7.48 4.02 42.34
C GLN A 68 8.57 3.10 41.75
N VAL A 69 8.48 2.76 40.46
CA VAL A 69 9.49 1.95 39.78
C VAL A 69 10.72 2.81 39.50
N PRO A 70 11.94 2.43 39.96
CA PRO A 70 13.15 3.20 39.72
C PRO A 70 13.40 3.47 38.23
N GLY A 71 13.66 4.73 37.90
CA GLY A 71 13.91 5.18 36.53
C GLY A 71 12.64 5.48 35.72
N VAL A 72 11.42 5.29 36.26
CA VAL A 72 10.21 5.84 35.65
C VAL A 72 10.16 7.34 35.91
N VAL A 73 9.89 8.11 34.85
CA VAL A 73 9.86 9.57 34.89
C VAL A 73 8.44 10.11 34.86
N ARG A 74 7.56 9.52 34.02
CA ARG A 74 6.17 9.97 33.86
C ARG A 74 5.30 8.86 33.29
N VAL A 75 4.00 8.92 33.56
CA VAL A 75 2.96 8.17 32.83
C VAL A 75 2.13 9.20 32.07
N LEU A 76 1.96 9.00 30.76
CA LEU A 76 1.16 9.82 29.87
C LEU A 76 -0.27 9.26 29.81
N THR A 77 -1.26 10.09 30.11
CA THR A 77 -2.69 9.76 30.04
C THR A 77 -3.46 10.78 29.20
N ALA A 78 -4.77 10.57 29.03
CA ALA A 78 -5.66 11.53 28.36
C ALA A 78 -5.62 12.93 29.00
N ASP A 79 -5.42 13.02 30.32
CA ASP A 79 -5.36 14.30 31.05
C ASP A 79 -4.10 15.13 30.72
N ASP A 80 -3.07 14.49 30.16
CA ASP A 80 -1.86 15.17 29.74
C ASP A 80 -2.00 15.83 28.36
N VAL A 81 -3.04 15.51 27.57
CA VAL A 81 -3.22 16.02 26.20
C VAL A 81 -3.73 17.47 26.25
N PRO A 82 -2.94 18.47 25.78
CA PRO A 82 -3.36 19.87 25.83
C PRO A 82 -4.30 20.27 24.68
N GLY A 83 -4.25 19.55 23.54
CA GLY A 83 -5.11 19.76 22.39
C GLY A 83 -6.26 18.75 22.34
N VAL A 84 -6.30 17.94 21.29
CA VAL A 84 -7.36 16.95 21.08
C VAL A 84 -6.81 15.53 21.24
N ASN A 85 -7.48 14.71 22.05
CA ASN A 85 -7.11 13.31 22.29
C ASN A 85 -7.55 12.40 21.14
N ASP A 86 -6.99 12.60 19.95
CA ASP A 86 -7.33 11.88 18.72
C ASP A 86 -6.10 11.79 17.79
N ALA A 87 -5.86 10.60 17.26
CA ALA A 87 -4.75 10.28 16.38
C ALA A 87 -5.21 9.92 14.95
N GLY A 88 -6.52 9.88 14.71
CA GLY A 88 -7.12 9.53 13.42
C GLY A 88 -7.58 10.75 12.64
N THR A 89 -7.60 10.64 11.31
CA THR A 89 -8.11 11.74 10.44
C THR A 89 -9.63 11.77 10.32
N LYS A 90 -10.31 10.76 10.87
CA LYS A 90 -11.78 10.62 10.87
C LYS A 90 -12.39 10.90 12.24
N HIS A 91 -11.59 11.33 13.21
CA HIS A 91 -12.02 11.62 14.59
C HIS A 91 -12.63 10.42 15.31
N ASP A 92 -12.08 9.24 15.05
CA ASP A 92 -12.53 7.94 15.54
C ASP A 92 -11.40 7.10 16.17
N GLU A 93 -10.19 7.67 16.36
CA GLU A 93 -9.03 6.98 16.92
C GLU A 93 -8.43 7.75 18.10
N PRO A 94 -9.06 7.71 19.29
CA PRO A 94 -8.52 8.35 20.48
C PRO A 94 -7.09 7.90 20.78
N LEU A 95 -6.18 8.86 21.00
CA LEU A 95 -4.78 8.58 21.36
C LEU A 95 -4.68 7.81 22.69
N PHE A 96 -5.54 8.17 23.64
CA PHE A 96 -5.75 7.47 24.92
C PHE A 96 -7.22 7.06 25.06
N PRO A 97 -7.59 5.82 24.72
CA PRO A 97 -8.98 5.36 24.68
C PRO A 97 -9.58 5.11 26.06
N THR A 98 -10.85 5.49 26.25
CA THR A 98 -11.68 5.06 27.39
C THR A 98 -12.44 3.75 27.13
N GLU A 99 -12.47 3.31 25.87
CA GLU A 99 -13.04 2.05 25.41
C GLU A 99 -11.98 1.29 24.60
N VAL A 100 -11.62 0.11 25.10
CA VAL A 100 -10.72 -0.82 24.44
C VAL A 100 -11.47 -1.47 23.29
N MET A 101 -10.88 -1.47 22.09
CA MET A 101 -11.54 -1.90 20.87
C MET A 101 -10.82 -3.03 20.14
N TYR A 102 -9.66 -3.45 20.64
CA TYR A 102 -8.96 -4.66 20.21
C TYR A 102 -8.02 -5.16 21.31
N TYR A 103 -7.63 -6.43 21.23
CA TYR A 103 -6.71 -7.04 22.18
C TYR A 103 -5.31 -6.42 22.00
N GLY A 104 -4.84 -5.72 23.03
CA GLY A 104 -3.57 -5.00 22.99
C GLY A 104 -3.70 -3.48 22.83
N HIS A 105 -4.92 -2.91 22.84
CA HIS A 105 -5.14 -1.47 22.73
C HIS A 105 -4.41 -0.73 23.86
N ALA A 106 -3.55 0.23 23.49
CA ALA A 106 -2.77 0.99 24.46
C ALA A 106 -3.65 2.04 25.14
N VAL A 107 -3.86 1.91 26.46
CA VAL A 107 -4.70 2.84 27.24
C VAL A 107 -3.92 4.02 27.84
N CYS A 108 -2.61 3.84 28.05
CA CYS A 108 -1.68 4.88 28.49
C CYS A 108 -0.23 4.48 28.14
N TRP A 109 0.72 5.38 28.34
CA TRP A 109 2.14 5.16 28.00
C TRP A 109 3.06 5.56 29.16
N VAL A 110 4.07 4.76 29.47
CA VAL A 110 5.05 5.05 30.52
C VAL A 110 6.37 5.50 29.92
N LEU A 111 6.93 6.58 30.46
CA LEU A 111 8.24 7.11 30.11
C LEU A 111 9.27 6.71 31.17
N GLY A 112 10.33 6.01 30.76
CA GLY A 112 11.44 5.62 31.63
C GLY A 112 12.80 6.06 31.10
N GLU A 113 13.78 6.21 32.00
CA GLU A 113 15.18 6.50 31.64
C GLU A 113 15.87 5.36 30.90
N THR A 114 15.32 4.15 31.04
CA THR A 114 15.70 2.98 30.28
C THR A 114 14.46 2.29 29.73
N LEU A 115 14.63 1.49 28.69
CA LEU A 115 13.55 0.66 28.14
C LEU A 115 12.95 -0.26 29.21
N GLU A 116 13.80 -0.85 30.05
CA GLU A 116 13.38 -1.77 31.11
C GLU A 116 12.58 -1.07 32.20
N ALA A 117 13.00 0.13 32.62
CA ALA A 117 12.24 0.94 33.59
C ALA A 117 10.85 1.30 33.03
N ALA A 118 10.75 1.68 31.75
CA ALA A 118 9.48 1.97 31.10
C ALA A 118 8.57 0.73 31.05
N ARG A 119 9.13 -0.45 30.72
CA ARG A 119 8.40 -1.73 30.70
C ARG A 119 7.88 -2.13 32.08
N LEU A 120 8.74 -2.13 33.10
CA LEU A 120 8.36 -2.45 34.48
C LEU A 120 7.34 -1.44 35.04
N GLY A 121 7.49 -0.16 34.69
CA GLY A 121 6.52 0.86 35.01
C GLY A 121 5.15 0.60 34.38
N ALA A 122 5.10 0.21 33.10
CA ALA A 122 3.86 -0.14 32.43
C ALA A 122 3.17 -1.36 33.06
N GLU A 123 3.92 -2.36 33.49
CA GLU A 123 3.38 -3.53 34.24
C GLU A 123 2.82 -3.16 35.62
N ALA A 124 3.32 -2.07 36.22
CA ALA A 124 2.86 -1.58 37.52
C ALA A 124 1.63 -0.66 37.42
N VAL A 125 1.23 -0.21 36.22
CA VAL A 125 -0.02 0.57 36.08
C VAL A 125 -1.21 -0.33 36.35
N GLU A 126 -2.07 0.08 37.28
CA GLU A 126 -3.31 -0.64 37.57
C GLU A 126 -4.44 -0.11 36.68
N VAL A 127 -5.08 -1.00 35.94
CA VAL A 127 -6.23 -0.68 35.08
C VAL A 127 -7.39 -1.62 35.38
N GLU A 128 -8.58 -1.06 35.55
CA GLU A 128 -9.82 -1.83 35.70
C GLU A 128 -10.64 -1.78 34.40
N TYR A 129 -11.15 -2.95 34.01
CA TYR A 129 -11.91 -3.13 32.78
C TYR A 129 -13.28 -3.75 33.06
N GLU A 130 -14.28 -3.30 32.34
CA GLU A 130 -15.59 -3.94 32.19
C GLU A 130 -15.65 -4.58 30.79
N PRO A 131 -15.44 -5.90 30.63
CA PRO A 131 -15.48 -6.57 29.32
C PRO A 131 -16.85 -6.46 28.64
N LEU A 132 -16.84 -6.26 27.31
CA LEU A 132 -18.03 -6.11 26.47
C LEU A 132 -18.05 -7.20 25.37
N PRO A 133 -19.22 -7.51 24.76
CA PRO A 133 -19.31 -8.45 23.65
C PRO A 133 -18.44 -8.01 22.46
N SER A 134 -17.73 -8.92 21.80
CA SER A 134 -16.80 -8.60 20.71
C SER A 134 -17.12 -9.33 19.41
N ILE A 135 -16.97 -8.63 18.29
CA ILE A 135 -17.14 -9.11 16.91
C ILE A 135 -15.75 -9.21 16.26
N LEU A 136 -15.32 -10.38 15.82
CA LEU A 136 -13.94 -10.63 15.34
C LEU A 136 -13.87 -11.10 13.88
N THR A 137 -14.87 -11.84 13.41
CA THR A 137 -14.86 -12.40 12.05
C THR A 137 -15.77 -11.60 11.11
N LEU A 138 -15.50 -11.70 9.80
CA LEU A 138 -16.37 -11.10 8.79
C LEU A 138 -17.79 -11.67 8.85
N THR A 139 -17.92 -12.98 9.08
CA THR A 139 -19.22 -13.65 9.24
C THR A 139 -19.99 -13.08 10.43
N GLU A 140 -19.36 -12.97 11.61
CA GLU A 140 -19.99 -12.37 12.79
C GLU A 140 -20.44 -10.92 12.51
N ALA A 141 -19.61 -10.12 11.83
CA ALA A 141 -19.95 -8.73 11.50
C ALA A 141 -21.11 -8.64 10.50
N ILE A 142 -21.16 -9.51 9.49
CA ILE A 142 -22.24 -9.57 8.50
C ILE A 142 -23.56 -9.96 9.16
N GLU A 143 -23.56 -10.98 10.02
CA GLU A 143 -24.75 -11.43 10.75
C GLU A 143 -25.27 -10.37 11.72
N ALA A 144 -24.37 -9.64 12.39
CA ALA A 144 -24.70 -8.56 13.30
C ALA A 144 -25.06 -7.22 12.61
N ASN A 145 -24.93 -7.12 11.29
CA ASN A 145 -24.99 -5.86 10.53
C ASN A 145 -24.03 -4.78 11.08
N SER A 146 -22.84 -5.19 11.55
CA SER A 146 -21.81 -4.31 12.09
C SER A 146 -20.95 -3.75 10.96
N PHE A 147 -21.40 -2.63 10.38
CA PHE A 147 -20.69 -1.93 9.30
C PHE A 147 -20.33 -0.49 9.70
N GLN A 148 -19.33 0.07 9.03
CA GLN A 148 -18.87 1.45 9.20
C GLN A 148 -18.57 2.11 7.85
N GLY A 149 -18.50 3.44 7.84
CA GLY A 149 -18.18 4.23 6.64
C GLY A 149 -19.21 4.11 5.52
N ASN A 150 -18.81 4.50 4.32
CA ASN A 150 -19.68 4.46 3.15
C ASN A 150 -19.86 3.04 2.58
N GLN A 151 -21.01 2.80 1.94
CA GLN A 151 -21.33 1.55 1.22
C GLN A 151 -21.48 1.83 -0.29
N PRO A 152 -20.37 2.08 -1.01
CA PRO A 152 -20.40 2.44 -2.42
C PRO A 152 -20.86 1.27 -3.30
N THR A 153 -21.43 1.59 -4.46
CA THR A 153 -21.74 0.63 -5.51
C THR A 153 -21.09 1.10 -6.82
N VAL A 154 -20.39 0.21 -7.51
CA VAL A 154 -19.94 0.45 -8.90
C VAL A 154 -20.87 -0.31 -9.83
N SER A 155 -21.38 0.36 -10.86
CA SER A 155 -22.29 -0.27 -11.81
C SER A 155 -22.13 0.23 -13.25
N ARG A 156 -22.43 -0.66 -14.19
CA ARG A 156 -22.53 -0.41 -15.63
C ARG A 156 -23.54 -1.36 -16.24
N GLY A 157 -24.38 -0.86 -17.15
CA GLY A 157 -25.38 -1.69 -17.84
C GLY A 157 -26.48 -2.17 -16.88
N ASP A 158 -27.11 -3.29 -17.24
CA ASP A 158 -28.14 -3.96 -16.43
C ASP A 158 -27.69 -5.38 -16.10
N ALA A 159 -27.00 -5.53 -14.96
CA ALA A 159 -26.41 -6.80 -14.56
C ALA A 159 -27.48 -7.86 -14.26
N ALA A 160 -28.61 -7.47 -13.66
CA ALA A 160 -29.70 -8.38 -13.33
C ALA A 160 -30.36 -8.96 -14.57
N ALA A 161 -30.70 -8.12 -15.56
CA ALA A 161 -31.30 -8.58 -16.82
C ALA A 161 -30.34 -9.46 -17.62
N ALA A 162 -29.06 -9.08 -17.68
CA ALA A 162 -28.04 -9.85 -18.40
C ALA A 162 -27.73 -11.19 -17.74
N LEU A 163 -27.71 -11.28 -16.40
CA LEU A 163 -27.60 -12.55 -15.67
C LEU A 163 -28.80 -13.47 -15.91
N ALA A 164 -30.02 -12.91 -15.93
CA ALA A 164 -31.23 -13.68 -16.20
C ALA A 164 -31.25 -14.27 -17.62
N ALA A 165 -30.63 -13.60 -18.58
CA ALA A 165 -30.53 -14.03 -19.97
C ALA A 165 -29.29 -14.88 -20.28
N ALA A 166 -28.31 -14.98 -19.37
CA ALA A 166 -27.04 -15.65 -19.61
C ALA A 166 -27.24 -17.17 -19.79
N PRO A 167 -26.73 -17.78 -20.88
CA PRO A 167 -26.78 -19.23 -21.09
C PRO A 167 -26.12 -20.03 -19.97
N ARG A 168 -25.01 -19.51 -19.44
CA ARG A 168 -24.25 -20.14 -18.34
C ARG A 168 -24.21 -19.19 -17.17
N ARG A 169 -24.77 -19.60 -16.03
CA ARG A 169 -24.84 -18.83 -14.79
C ARG A 169 -24.21 -19.62 -13.66
N LEU A 170 -23.28 -19.00 -12.95
CA LEU A 170 -22.59 -19.58 -11.81
C LEU A 170 -22.63 -18.61 -10.64
N SER A 171 -22.58 -19.13 -9.43
CA SER A 171 -22.50 -18.33 -8.21
C SER A 171 -21.56 -18.98 -7.21
N GLY A 172 -21.07 -18.19 -6.26
CA GLY A 172 -20.16 -18.67 -5.25
C GLY A 172 -19.80 -17.63 -4.21
N GLU A 173 -19.01 -18.08 -3.24
CA GLU A 173 -18.44 -17.27 -2.18
C GLU A 173 -16.92 -17.47 -2.12
N PHE A 174 -16.23 -16.41 -1.75
CA PHE A 174 -14.78 -16.40 -1.65
C PHE A 174 -14.32 -15.48 -0.51
N GLU A 175 -13.54 -16.04 0.41
CA GLU A 175 -12.87 -15.29 1.47
C GLU A 175 -11.36 -15.27 1.20
N LEU A 176 -10.75 -14.11 1.45
CA LEU A 176 -9.32 -13.90 1.34
C LEU A 176 -8.77 -13.21 2.59
N GLY A 177 -7.70 -13.79 3.14
CA GLY A 177 -7.04 -13.34 4.35
C GLY A 177 -6.28 -12.02 4.20
N GLY A 178 -6.01 -11.40 5.35
CA GLY A 178 -5.16 -10.20 5.45
C GLY A 178 -3.67 -10.51 5.33
N GLN A 179 -2.84 -9.49 5.54
CA GLN A 179 -1.38 -9.57 5.43
C GLN A 179 -0.73 -8.54 6.36
N GLU A 180 0.26 -8.96 7.16
CA GLU A 180 1.11 -8.11 7.98
C GLU A 180 2.26 -7.54 7.15
N HIS A 181 2.53 -6.24 7.25
CA HIS A 181 3.53 -5.59 6.39
C HIS A 181 4.93 -6.11 6.62
N PHE A 182 5.26 -6.39 7.88
CA PHE A 182 6.55 -6.90 8.32
C PHE A 182 7.74 -6.11 7.75
N TYR A 183 7.61 -4.78 7.66
CA TYR A 183 8.77 -3.92 7.44
C TYR A 183 9.84 -4.22 8.51
N LEU A 184 11.11 -4.36 8.14
CA LEU A 184 12.14 -4.86 9.07
C LEU A 184 12.41 -3.87 10.21
N GLU A 185 12.44 -2.57 9.92
CA GLU A 185 12.44 -1.51 10.94
C GLU A 185 11.00 -1.30 11.43
N THR A 186 10.71 -1.66 12.69
CA THR A 186 9.41 -1.40 13.32
C THR A 186 9.09 0.09 13.44
N HIS A 187 7.86 0.45 13.82
CA HIS A 187 7.52 1.84 14.08
C HIS A 187 8.48 2.49 15.09
N ALA A 188 9.02 3.65 14.72
CA ALA A 188 9.97 4.40 15.51
C ALA A 188 9.81 5.92 15.29
N SER A 189 9.89 6.67 16.38
CA SER A 189 9.84 8.13 16.44
C SER A 189 10.76 8.64 17.54
N LEU A 190 11.45 9.75 17.29
CA LEU A 190 12.26 10.47 18.26
C LEU A 190 11.88 11.95 18.22
N ALA A 191 11.25 12.43 19.29
CA ALA A 191 10.86 13.82 19.43
C ALA A 191 11.76 14.56 20.42
N HIS A 192 12.06 15.82 20.14
CA HIS A 192 12.68 16.75 21.08
C HIS A 192 12.16 18.16 20.86
N VAL A 193 12.29 19.00 21.88
CA VAL A 193 11.93 20.41 21.84
C VAL A 193 13.22 21.23 21.84
N ASP A 194 13.34 22.18 20.93
CA ASP A 194 14.51 23.06 20.86
C ASP A 194 14.40 24.28 21.80
N GLU A 195 15.43 25.12 21.83
CA GLU A 195 15.49 26.31 22.71
C GLU A 195 14.41 27.36 22.40
N SER A 196 13.85 27.34 21.20
CA SER A 196 12.77 28.23 20.77
C SER A 196 11.38 27.67 21.05
N GLY A 197 11.29 26.45 21.58
CA GLY A 197 10.04 25.73 21.79
C GLY A 197 9.55 24.99 20.55
N GLN A 198 10.34 24.95 19.46
CA GLN A 198 9.99 24.20 18.26
C GLN A 198 10.11 22.70 18.53
N ILE A 199 9.11 21.96 18.08
CA ILE A 199 9.08 20.51 18.21
C ILE A 199 9.67 19.90 16.96
N PHE A 200 10.74 19.15 17.13
CA PHE A 200 11.40 18.43 16.04
C PHE A 200 11.21 16.93 16.23
N ILE A 201 10.77 16.25 15.16
CA ILE A 201 10.47 14.82 15.18
C ILE A 201 11.22 14.13 14.04
N GLN A 202 12.07 13.16 14.38
CA GLN A 202 12.51 12.14 13.44
C GLN A 202 11.50 11.01 13.47
N SER A 203 10.91 10.65 12.33
CA SER A 203 9.88 9.61 12.27
C SER A 203 10.10 8.68 11.08
N SER A 204 9.96 7.39 11.34
CA SER A 204 9.84 6.37 10.31
C SER A 204 8.40 6.38 9.76
N THR A 205 8.13 7.31 8.83
CA THR A 205 6.80 7.58 8.29
C THR A 205 6.81 7.78 6.78
N GLN A 206 5.77 7.30 6.09
CA GLN A 206 5.51 7.58 4.68
C GLN A 206 4.87 8.95 4.46
N HIS A 207 4.32 9.56 5.51
CA HIS A 207 3.56 10.81 5.44
C HIS A 207 3.97 11.80 6.54
N PRO A 208 5.10 12.52 6.35
CA PRO A 208 5.59 13.50 7.32
C PRO A 208 4.61 14.65 7.59
N SER A 209 3.86 15.12 6.58
CA SER A 209 2.87 16.20 6.75
C SER A 209 1.69 15.80 7.62
N GLU A 210 1.12 14.62 7.45
CA GLU A 210 0.04 14.15 8.34
C GLU A 210 0.57 13.89 9.76
N THR A 211 1.80 13.39 9.88
CA THR A 211 2.48 13.28 11.19
C THR A 211 2.58 14.65 11.88
N GLN A 212 2.92 15.70 11.14
CA GLN A 212 3.00 17.07 11.64
C GLN A 212 1.63 17.59 12.08
N GLU A 213 0.60 17.36 11.28
CA GLU A 213 -0.78 17.80 11.54
C GLU A 213 -1.37 17.11 12.78
N ILE A 214 -1.25 15.79 12.90
CA ILE A 214 -1.74 15.03 14.07
C ILE A 214 -0.97 15.42 15.34
N VAL A 215 0.35 15.60 15.27
CA VAL A 215 1.10 16.04 16.45
C VAL A 215 0.68 17.45 16.87
N ALA A 216 0.53 18.38 15.93
CA ALA A 216 0.07 19.73 16.22
C ALA A 216 -1.35 19.71 16.84
N HIS A 217 -2.24 18.88 16.31
CA HIS A 217 -3.60 18.66 16.81
C HIS A 217 -3.64 18.16 18.26
N VAL A 218 -2.85 17.12 18.57
CA VAL A 218 -2.73 16.57 19.92
C VAL A 218 -2.15 17.59 20.90
N LEU A 219 -1.17 18.38 20.45
CA LEU A 219 -0.49 19.37 21.30
C LEU A 219 -1.21 20.73 21.38
N GLY A 220 -2.28 20.94 20.63
CA GLY A 220 -2.97 22.24 20.58
C GLY A 220 -2.11 23.35 19.96
N LEU A 221 -1.24 23.00 19.02
CA LEU A 221 -0.29 23.89 18.35
C LEU A 221 -0.66 24.10 16.88
N HIS A 222 0.04 25.01 16.21
CA HIS A 222 -0.03 25.15 14.76
C HIS A 222 1.03 24.26 14.09
N SER A 223 0.79 23.83 12.84
CA SER A 223 1.74 22.99 12.12
C SER A 223 3.13 23.62 11.97
N HIS A 224 3.26 24.96 12.00
CA HIS A 224 4.56 25.62 11.93
C HIS A 224 5.43 25.45 13.19
N ASP A 225 4.82 25.08 14.32
CA ASP A 225 5.52 24.79 15.57
C ASP A 225 6.15 23.39 15.57
N VAL A 226 5.77 22.56 14.59
CA VAL A 226 6.17 21.14 14.49
C VAL A 226 6.92 20.91 13.18
N THR A 227 8.14 20.37 13.25
CA THR A 227 8.90 19.93 12.09
C THR A 227 9.08 18.42 12.14
N VAL A 228 8.63 17.73 11.08
CA VAL A 228 8.84 16.28 10.93
C VAL A 228 9.88 16.03 9.85
N GLN A 229 10.84 15.17 10.16
CA GLN A 229 11.85 14.68 9.24
C GLN A 229 11.75 13.17 9.10
N CYS A 230 11.79 12.70 7.86
CA CYS A 230 11.98 11.29 7.52
C CYS A 230 13.34 11.16 6.82
N LEU A 231 14.26 10.41 7.42
CA LEU A 231 15.58 10.13 6.82
C LEU A 231 15.47 9.06 5.72
N ARG A 232 14.91 7.92 6.11
CA ARG A 232 14.65 6.70 5.36
C ARG A 232 13.86 5.75 6.27
N MET A 233 13.25 4.73 5.69
CA MET A 233 12.57 3.65 6.42
C MET A 233 13.16 2.29 6.05
N GLY A 234 13.24 1.37 7.02
CA GLY A 234 13.53 -0.05 6.80
C GLY A 234 12.28 -0.79 6.33
N GLY A 235 11.69 -0.34 5.22
CA GLY A 235 10.39 -0.78 4.71
C GLY A 235 9.21 0.02 5.27
N GLY A 236 8.12 0.06 4.51
CA GLY A 236 6.86 0.72 4.91
C GLY A 236 5.64 0.01 4.33
N PHE A 237 5.60 -0.17 3.00
CA PHE A 237 4.60 -0.98 2.30
C PHE A 237 3.13 -0.56 2.53
N GLY A 238 2.87 0.69 2.94
CA GLY A 238 1.55 1.19 3.33
C GLY A 238 1.36 1.25 4.85
N GLY A 239 1.96 0.34 5.60
CA GLY A 239 1.80 0.27 7.06
C GLY A 239 2.39 1.45 7.82
N LYS A 240 3.15 2.32 7.14
CA LYS A 240 3.69 3.57 7.68
C LYS A 240 3.02 4.82 7.09
N GLU A 241 1.85 4.68 6.46
CA GLU A 241 1.06 5.78 5.90
C GLU A 241 0.30 6.55 6.98
N MET A 242 -0.57 5.87 7.75
CA MET A 242 -1.38 6.45 8.84
C MET A 242 -0.90 6.07 10.24
N GLN A 243 -0.51 4.81 10.42
CA GLN A 243 -0.18 4.22 11.73
C GLN A 243 0.92 4.94 12.55
N PRO A 244 1.95 5.61 11.98
CA PRO A 244 3.00 6.22 12.81
C PRO A 244 2.59 7.51 13.53
N HIS A 245 1.48 8.16 13.14
CA HIS A 245 1.16 9.53 13.57
C HIS A 245 0.88 9.63 15.07
N GLY A 246 -0.03 8.80 15.59
CA GLY A 246 -0.33 8.74 17.03
C GLY A 246 0.91 8.37 17.86
N LEU A 247 1.74 7.46 17.34
CA LEU A 247 2.97 7.07 18.01
C LEU A 247 4.01 8.21 18.06
N ALA A 248 4.08 9.03 17.02
CA ALA A 248 4.88 10.27 17.03
C ALA A 248 4.30 11.31 18.00
N ALA A 249 2.97 11.40 18.12
CA ALA A 249 2.30 12.27 19.08
C ALA A 249 2.60 11.88 20.53
N VAL A 250 2.65 10.57 20.87
CA VAL A 250 3.12 10.09 22.19
C VAL A 250 4.54 10.58 22.48
N ALA A 251 5.46 10.45 21.51
CA ALA A 251 6.84 10.92 21.69
C ALA A 251 6.88 12.44 21.89
N ALA A 252 6.16 13.21 21.06
CA ALA A 252 6.12 14.66 21.15
C ALA A 252 5.52 15.16 22.46
N LEU A 253 4.40 14.57 22.90
CA LEU A 253 3.76 14.86 24.17
C LEU A 253 4.71 14.62 25.35
N GLY A 254 5.38 13.47 25.35
CA GLY A 254 6.39 13.17 26.36
C GLY A 254 7.55 14.18 26.36
N ALA A 255 8.01 14.60 25.18
CA ALA A 255 9.12 15.56 25.07
C ALA A 255 8.73 16.94 25.59
N VAL A 256 7.52 17.42 25.26
CA VAL A 256 6.98 18.70 25.75
C VAL A 256 6.84 18.69 27.28
N LEU A 257 6.30 17.61 27.86
CA LEU A 257 6.02 17.54 29.29
C LEU A 257 7.25 17.33 30.18
N THR A 258 8.34 16.80 29.61
CA THR A 258 9.56 16.46 30.36
C THR A 258 10.75 17.35 30.03
N GLY A 259 10.71 18.07 28.90
CA GLY A 259 11.87 18.81 28.37
C GLY A 259 13.03 17.91 27.93
N ARG A 260 12.82 16.58 27.87
CA ARG A 260 13.82 15.59 27.47
C ARG A 260 13.43 14.97 26.14
N PRO A 261 14.38 14.59 25.27
CA PRO A 261 14.05 13.83 24.07
C PRO A 261 13.33 12.52 24.42
N VAL A 262 12.28 12.17 23.69
CA VAL A 262 11.52 10.94 23.90
C VAL A 262 11.57 10.07 22.65
N ARG A 263 12.01 8.84 22.87
CA ARG A 263 12.01 7.76 21.89
C ARG A 263 10.77 6.90 22.09
N MET A 264 9.98 6.76 21.04
CA MET A 264 8.94 5.74 20.90
C MET A 264 9.44 4.72 19.88
N ARG A 265 9.50 3.45 20.27
CA ARG A 265 9.76 2.34 19.34
C ARG A 265 8.96 1.14 19.78
N LEU A 266 8.20 0.55 18.85
CA LEU A 266 7.54 -0.73 19.08
C LEU A 266 8.55 -1.87 18.92
N ASN A 267 8.51 -2.86 19.81
CA ASN A 267 9.10 -4.16 19.51
C ASN A 267 8.24 -4.92 18.48
N ARG A 268 8.76 -5.99 17.86
CA ARG A 268 8.02 -6.70 16.80
C ARG A 268 6.65 -7.21 17.22
N THR A 269 6.50 -7.71 18.44
CA THR A 269 5.21 -8.22 18.94
C THR A 269 4.22 -7.09 19.16
N GLN A 270 4.66 -5.97 19.72
CA GLN A 270 3.83 -4.76 19.86
C GLN A 270 3.41 -4.21 18.50
N ASP A 271 4.36 -4.09 17.58
CA ASP A 271 4.13 -3.64 16.20
C ASP A 271 3.01 -4.48 15.55
N MET A 272 3.17 -5.80 15.47
CA MET A 272 2.17 -6.70 14.89
C MET A 272 0.81 -6.74 15.64
N THR A 273 0.76 -6.37 16.91
CA THR A 273 -0.49 -6.44 17.71
C THR A 273 -1.19 -5.10 17.86
N MET A 274 -0.51 -3.99 17.59
CA MET A 274 -1.03 -2.63 17.75
C MET A 274 -1.34 -1.95 16.41
N THR A 275 -0.73 -2.40 15.31
CA THR A 275 -0.93 -1.77 14.00
C THR A 275 -1.90 -2.54 13.12
N GLY A 276 -2.48 -1.79 12.18
CA GLY A 276 -3.26 -2.31 11.08
C GLY A 276 -2.49 -3.21 10.13
N LYS A 277 -3.24 -3.98 9.35
CA LYS A 277 -2.75 -4.94 8.36
C LYS A 277 -3.51 -4.70 7.05
N ARG A 278 -3.23 -5.49 6.01
CA ARG A 278 -4.09 -5.55 4.82
C ARG A 278 -5.48 -6.07 5.21
N HIS A 279 -6.53 -5.40 4.74
CA HIS A 279 -7.93 -5.83 4.89
C HIS A 279 -8.17 -7.23 4.30
N PRO A 280 -8.63 -8.20 5.12
CA PRO A 280 -9.36 -9.37 4.66
C PRO A 280 -10.63 -8.98 3.91
N PHE A 281 -11.06 -9.80 2.95
CA PHE A 281 -12.31 -9.59 2.21
C PHE A 281 -13.16 -10.87 2.16
N HIS A 282 -14.47 -10.68 2.19
CA HIS A 282 -15.47 -11.69 1.86
C HIS A 282 -16.28 -11.23 0.64
N ALA A 283 -16.31 -12.04 -0.41
CA ALA A 283 -17.06 -11.79 -1.63
C ALA A 283 -18.14 -12.86 -1.84
N ARG A 284 -19.37 -12.42 -2.10
CA ARG A 284 -20.44 -13.27 -2.65
C ARG A 284 -20.75 -12.77 -4.05
N TRP A 285 -20.82 -13.67 -5.02
CA TRP A 285 -20.91 -13.28 -6.42
C TRP A 285 -21.79 -14.22 -7.24
N GLU A 286 -22.22 -13.68 -8.38
CA GLU A 286 -22.94 -14.36 -9.43
C GLU A 286 -22.47 -13.82 -10.78
N VAL A 287 -22.18 -14.72 -11.72
CA VAL A 287 -21.58 -14.39 -13.01
C VAL A 287 -22.32 -15.11 -14.14
N GLY A 288 -22.41 -14.44 -15.28
CA GLY A 288 -23.03 -14.95 -16.50
C GLY A 288 -22.03 -14.98 -17.66
N PHE A 289 -22.02 -16.08 -18.42
CA PHE A 289 -21.25 -16.25 -19.64
C PHE A 289 -22.15 -16.63 -20.82
N ASP A 290 -21.72 -16.30 -22.03
CA ASP A 290 -22.20 -16.95 -23.24
C ASP A 290 -21.55 -18.35 -23.43
N ASP A 291 -21.97 -19.07 -24.47
CA ASP A 291 -21.43 -20.41 -24.77
C ASP A 291 -19.97 -20.37 -25.27
N ASP A 292 -19.48 -19.21 -25.71
CA ASP A 292 -18.10 -18.99 -26.12
C ASP A 292 -17.20 -18.53 -24.94
N GLY A 293 -17.74 -18.42 -23.72
CA GLY A 293 -17.01 -18.03 -22.53
C GLY A 293 -16.73 -16.53 -22.40
N HIS A 294 -17.45 -15.65 -23.12
CA HIS A 294 -17.41 -14.22 -22.86
C HIS A 294 -18.27 -13.88 -21.64
N LEU A 295 -17.74 -13.01 -20.78
CA LEU A 295 -18.46 -12.45 -19.65
C LEU A 295 -19.62 -11.58 -20.17
N LEU A 296 -20.82 -11.88 -19.71
CA LEU A 296 -22.02 -11.09 -20.00
C LEU A 296 -22.41 -10.20 -18.82
N ALA A 297 -22.27 -10.73 -17.60
CA ALA A 297 -22.65 -10.01 -16.39
C ALA A 297 -21.92 -10.47 -15.13
N LEU A 298 -21.75 -9.56 -14.16
CA LEU A 298 -21.29 -9.82 -12.79
C LEU A 298 -22.15 -9.06 -11.78
N GLN A 299 -22.76 -9.76 -10.82
CA GLN A 299 -23.29 -9.18 -9.59
C GLN A 299 -22.49 -9.68 -8.40
N ALA A 300 -22.04 -8.78 -7.53
CA ALA A 300 -21.30 -9.18 -6.33
C ALA A 300 -21.49 -8.23 -5.14
N THR A 301 -21.27 -8.76 -3.95
CA THR A 301 -21.10 -7.98 -2.72
C THR A 301 -19.74 -8.31 -2.12
N ILE A 302 -18.89 -7.30 -1.97
CA ILE A 302 -17.58 -7.42 -1.33
C ILE A 302 -17.58 -6.70 0.03
N THR A 303 -17.11 -7.40 1.06
CA THR A 303 -17.07 -6.92 2.45
C THR A 303 -15.63 -6.89 2.89
N ALA A 304 -15.07 -5.70 3.11
CA ALA A 304 -13.74 -5.54 3.68
C ALA A 304 -13.83 -5.56 5.21
N ASP A 305 -12.89 -6.21 5.89
CA ASP A 305 -12.76 -6.06 7.34
C ASP A 305 -11.93 -4.81 7.65
N GLY A 306 -12.58 -3.77 8.19
CA GLY A 306 -11.93 -2.50 8.52
C GLY A 306 -11.25 -2.48 9.89
N GLY A 307 -11.52 -3.45 10.77
CA GLY A 307 -11.17 -3.32 12.18
C GLY A 307 -12.10 -2.35 12.92
N TRP A 308 -11.58 -1.73 13.98
CA TRP A 308 -12.42 -1.00 14.94
C TRP A 308 -12.78 0.46 14.57
N SER A 309 -11.94 1.09 13.74
CA SER A 309 -12.05 2.45 13.20
C SER A 309 -11.89 2.44 11.68
N LEU A 310 -12.02 3.60 11.03
CA LEU A 310 -11.99 3.69 9.58
C LEU A 310 -10.59 3.68 8.98
N ASP A 311 -9.60 4.38 9.56
CA ASP A 311 -8.28 4.62 8.94
C ASP A 311 -8.43 4.93 7.43
N LEU A 312 -7.85 4.09 6.56
CA LEU A 312 -7.93 4.17 5.10
C LEU A 312 -8.89 3.13 4.48
N SER A 313 -9.80 2.56 5.26
CA SER A 313 -10.72 1.50 4.80
C SER A 313 -11.64 1.96 3.65
N GLU A 314 -12.14 3.20 3.68
CA GLU A 314 -12.98 3.73 2.59
C GLU A 314 -12.25 3.82 1.24
N PRO A 315 -11.07 4.46 1.14
CA PRO A 315 -10.34 4.49 -0.12
C PRO A 315 -9.77 3.12 -0.53
N VAL A 316 -9.49 2.20 0.41
CA VAL A 316 -9.13 0.80 0.11
C VAL A 316 -10.30 0.08 -0.57
N LEU A 317 -11.51 0.14 0.00
CA LEU A 317 -12.70 -0.47 -0.59
C LEU A 317 -13.02 0.13 -1.96
N ALA A 318 -12.95 1.46 -2.10
CA ALA A 318 -13.16 2.13 -3.37
C ALA A 318 -12.17 1.65 -4.44
N ARG A 319 -10.89 1.45 -4.08
CA ARG A 319 -9.90 0.90 -5.02
C ARG A 319 -10.18 -0.57 -5.36
N ALA A 320 -10.62 -1.40 -4.41
CA ALA A 320 -11.03 -2.78 -4.69
C ALA A 320 -12.17 -2.83 -5.72
N LEU A 321 -13.20 -1.99 -5.57
CA LEU A 321 -14.29 -1.86 -6.54
C LEU A 321 -13.80 -1.39 -7.92
N CYS A 322 -12.84 -0.47 -7.97
CA CYS A 322 -12.25 0.00 -9.23
C CYS A 322 -11.33 -1.02 -9.94
N HIS A 323 -11.04 -2.16 -9.31
CA HIS A 323 -10.17 -3.19 -9.87
C HIS A 323 -10.80 -4.58 -9.88
N ILE A 324 -12.10 -4.68 -9.57
CA ILE A 324 -12.88 -5.92 -9.66
C ILE A 324 -12.93 -6.47 -11.09
N ASP A 325 -12.67 -5.63 -12.09
CA ASP A 325 -12.57 -5.98 -13.50
C ASP A 325 -11.24 -6.66 -13.86
N ASN A 326 -10.17 -6.42 -13.10
CA ASN A 326 -8.78 -6.71 -13.49
C ASN A 326 -8.55 -6.37 -14.98
N ALA A 327 -8.16 -7.33 -15.82
CA ALA A 327 -7.90 -7.10 -17.24
C ALA A 327 -9.14 -7.32 -18.15
N TYR A 328 -10.31 -7.57 -17.57
CA TYR A 328 -11.45 -8.16 -18.28
C TYR A 328 -12.59 -7.16 -18.52
N PHE A 329 -13.15 -7.16 -19.73
CA PHE A 329 -14.34 -6.39 -20.04
C PHE A 329 -15.60 -7.14 -19.59
N ILE A 330 -16.35 -6.55 -18.65
CA ILE A 330 -17.60 -7.10 -18.12
C ILE A 330 -18.80 -6.21 -18.53
N PRO A 331 -19.50 -6.48 -19.64
CA PRO A 331 -20.46 -5.54 -20.23
C PRO A 331 -21.49 -4.99 -19.23
N ASN A 332 -22.03 -5.86 -18.37
CA ASN A 332 -22.96 -5.50 -17.32
C ASN A 332 -22.39 -5.87 -15.95
N VAL A 333 -22.31 -4.93 -15.02
CA VAL A 333 -21.71 -5.17 -13.71
C VAL A 333 -22.41 -4.34 -12.64
N GLU A 334 -22.60 -4.93 -11.47
CA GLU A 334 -23.08 -4.26 -10.27
C GLU A 334 -22.39 -4.88 -9.06
N VAL A 335 -21.54 -4.10 -8.38
CA VAL A 335 -20.78 -4.58 -7.22
C VAL A 335 -20.98 -3.65 -6.04
N HIS A 336 -21.53 -4.20 -4.96
CA HIS A 336 -21.75 -3.49 -3.70
C HIS A 336 -20.55 -3.67 -2.78
N GLY A 337 -20.02 -2.56 -2.26
CA GLY A 337 -18.96 -2.56 -1.27
C GLY A 337 -19.49 -2.22 0.12
N ARG A 338 -18.93 -2.86 1.15
CA ARG A 338 -19.18 -2.52 2.57
C ARG A 338 -17.95 -2.79 3.43
N ILE A 339 -17.82 -2.05 4.53
CA ILE A 339 -16.70 -2.17 5.48
C ILE A 339 -17.27 -2.69 6.80
N ALA A 340 -16.87 -3.89 7.21
CA ALA A 340 -17.21 -4.45 8.49
C ALA A 340 -16.45 -3.72 9.60
N ARG A 341 -17.15 -3.45 10.72
CA ARG A 341 -16.55 -2.97 11.96
C ARG A 341 -16.35 -4.16 12.89
N THR A 342 -15.10 -4.44 13.22
CA THR A 342 -14.68 -5.57 14.07
C THR A 342 -13.80 -5.09 15.22
N ASN A 343 -13.73 -5.85 16.30
CA ASN A 343 -12.88 -5.61 17.46
C ASN A 343 -11.44 -6.13 17.24
N LYS A 344 -10.84 -5.72 16.12
CA LYS A 344 -9.44 -5.97 15.73
C LYS A 344 -8.74 -4.64 15.49
N THR A 345 -7.41 -4.66 15.32
CA THR A 345 -6.66 -3.46 14.92
C THR A 345 -7.28 -2.83 13.68
N SER A 346 -7.21 -1.50 13.58
CA SER A 346 -7.73 -0.75 12.44
C SER A 346 -6.93 -1.12 11.20
N GLN A 347 -7.56 -1.77 10.22
CA GLN A 347 -6.86 -2.22 9.02
C GLN A 347 -6.50 -1.01 8.15
N THR A 348 -5.35 -1.05 7.51
CA THR A 348 -4.72 0.13 6.92
C THR A 348 -4.21 -0.13 5.51
N ALA A 349 -3.55 0.87 4.92
CA ALA A 349 -2.88 0.75 3.64
C ALA A 349 -1.91 -0.42 3.62
N PHE A 350 -1.94 -1.22 2.57
CA PHE A 350 -0.89 -2.18 2.21
C PHE A 350 -0.65 -2.07 0.71
N ARG A 351 0.58 -2.20 0.22
CA ARG A 351 0.95 -2.33 -1.20
C ARG A 351 -0.16 -2.97 -2.06
N GLY A 352 -0.71 -2.21 -3.02
CA GLY A 352 -1.83 -2.58 -3.89
C GLY A 352 -3.17 -1.97 -3.44
N PHE A 353 -3.33 -1.72 -2.14
CA PHE A 353 -4.33 -0.86 -1.53
C PHE A 353 -5.79 -1.23 -1.86
N GLY A 354 -6.17 -2.50 -1.70
CA GLY A 354 -7.51 -2.99 -2.07
C GLY A 354 -7.61 -3.52 -3.50
N GLY A 355 -6.78 -2.99 -4.42
CA GLY A 355 -6.69 -3.48 -5.80
C GLY A 355 -6.46 -4.99 -5.90
N PRO A 356 -5.46 -5.58 -5.19
CA PRO A 356 -5.25 -7.02 -5.19
C PRO A 356 -6.47 -7.82 -4.75
N GLN A 357 -7.18 -7.35 -3.71
CA GLN A 357 -8.38 -8.02 -3.21
C GLN A 357 -9.51 -8.01 -4.24
N GLY A 358 -9.76 -6.87 -4.89
CA GLY A 358 -10.74 -6.77 -5.98
C GLY A 358 -10.39 -7.67 -7.17
N MET A 359 -9.15 -7.64 -7.63
CA MET A 359 -8.71 -8.46 -8.78
C MET A 359 -8.75 -9.96 -8.48
N LEU A 360 -8.40 -10.37 -7.25
CA LEU A 360 -8.38 -11.78 -6.90
C LEU A 360 -9.79 -12.40 -6.93
N VAL A 361 -10.85 -11.62 -6.68
CA VAL A 361 -12.23 -12.09 -6.80
C VAL A 361 -12.53 -12.51 -8.24
N ILE A 362 -12.21 -11.68 -9.24
CA ILE A 362 -12.47 -12.05 -10.64
C ILE A 362 -11.53 -13.17 -11.13
N GLU A 363 -10.28 -13.20 -10.66
CA GLU A 363 -9.38 -14.34 -10.96
C GLU A 363 -9.90 -15.66 -10.38
N ASP A 364 -10.44 -15.63 -9.15
CA ASP A 364 -11.05 -16.81 -8.53
C ASP A 364 -12.32 -17.25 -9.26
N ILE A 365 -13.17 -16.31 -9.69
CA ILE A 365 -14.34 -16.58 -10.53
C ILE A 365 -13.91 -17.28 -11.81
N LEU A 366 -12.97 -16.70 -12.57
CA LEU A 366 -12.51 -17.29 -13.83
C LEU A 366 -11.85 -18.66 -13.62
N GLY A 367 -11.07 -18.82 -12.54
CA GLY A 367 -10.45 -20.09 -12.16
C GLY A 367 -11.46 -21.20 -11.83
N ARG A 368 -12.58 -20.87 -11.15
CA ARG A 368 -13.66 -21.83 -10.85
C ARG A 368 -14.58 -22.10 -12.05
N CYS A 369 -14.81 -21.11 -12.91
CA CYS A 369 -15.72 -21.23 -14.05
C CYS A 369 -15.09 -21.96 -15.24
N ALA A 370 -13.78 -21.80 -15.49
CA ALA A 370 -13.08 -22.46 -16.60
C ALA A 370 -13.36 -23.97 -16.73
N PRO A 371 -13.19 -24.81 -15.67
CA PRO A 371 -13.51 -26.24 -15.76
C PRO A 371 -14.99 -26.52 -16.03
N VAL A 372 -15.92 -25.72 -15.49
CA VAL A 372 -17.37 -25.88 -15.72
C VAL A 372 -17.75 -25.55 -17.16
N LEU A 373 -17.08 -24.56 -17.76
CA LEU A 373 -17.28 -24.16 -19.15
C LEU A 373 -16.56 -25.09 -20.13
N GLY A 374 -15.65 -25.96 -19.67
CA GLY A 374 -14.80 -26.79 -20.53
C GLY A 374 -13.80 -25.96 -21.35
N ILE A 375 -13.42 -24.78 -20.86
CA ILE A 375 -12.50 -23.85 -21.53
C ILE A 375 -11.18 -23.82 -20.76
N ASP A 376 -10.07 -23.80 -21.47
CA ASP A 376 -8.77 -23.59 -20.86
C ASP A 376 -8.73 -22.28 -20.03
N PRO A 377 -8.25 -22.28 -18.77
CA PRO A 377 -8.22 -21.07 -17.96
C PRO A 377 -7.41 -19.90 -18.54
N GLY A 378 -6.35 -20.16 -19.32
CA GLY A 378 -5.59 -19.11 -19.99
C GLY A 378 -6.36 -18.50 -21.17
N GLU A 379 -7.02 -19.35 -21.95
CA GLU A 379 -7.88 -18.91 -23.06
C GLU A 379 -9.12 -18.16 -22.57
N LEU A 380 -9.80 -18.62 -21.51
CA LEU A 380 -10.95 -17.92 -20.93
C LEU A 380 -10.59 -16.48 -20.53
N ARG A 381 -9.41 -16.29 -19.92
CA ARG A 381 -8.88 -14.96 -19.60
C ARG A 381 -8.64 -14.13 -20.86
N ARG A 382 -7.93 -14.69 -21.84
CA ARG A 382 -7.57 -14.02 -23.10
C ARG A 382 -8.77 -13.56 -23.93
N ARG A 383 -9.87 -14.33 -23.94
CA ARG A 383 -11.13 -13.98 -24.63
C ARG A 383 -11.78 -12.73 -24.07
N ASN A 384 -11.59 -12.48 -22.77
CA ASN A 384 -12.28 -11.43 -22.04
C ASN A 384 -11.46 -10.15 -21.87
N PHE A 385 -10.25 -10.04 -22.42
CA PHE A 385 -9.43 -8.84 -22.27
C PHE A 385 -10.12 -7.58 -22.80
N TYR A 386 -9.82 -6.47 -22.14
CA TYR A 386 -10.15 -5.14 -22.65
C TYR A 386 -9.64 -4.92 -24.08
N GLU A 387 -10.46 -4.24 -24.88
CA GLU A 387 -10.16 -3.86 -26.26
C GLU A 387 -10.18 -2.33 -26.44
N PRO A 388 -9.50 -1.79 -27.47
CA PRO A 388 -9.52 -0.36 -27.75
C PRO A 388 -10.94 0.20 -27.87
N GLY A 389 -11.21 1.31 -27.18
CA GLY A 389 -12.52 1.98 -27.15
C GLY A 389 -13.43 1.55 -26.01
N GLN A 390 -13.07 0.52 -25.24
CA GLN A 390 -13.82 0.12 -24.05
C GLN A 390 -13.45 0.96 -22.82
N THR A 391 -14.39 1.02 -21.87
CA THR A 391 -14.23 1.72 -20.59
C THR A 391 -14.28 0.75 -19.42
N THR A 392 -13.77 1.16 -18.27
CA THR A 392 -13.91 0.44 -16.99
C THR A 392 -15.35 0.49 -16.46
N PRO A 393 -15.72 -0.30 -15.44
CA PRO A 393 -17.05 -0.22 -14.82
C PRO A 393 -17.42 1.19 -14.31
N TYR A 394 -16.41 1.99 -13.96
CA TYR A 394 -16.53 3.37 -13.47
C TYR A 394 -16.31 4.42 -14.57
N GLY A 395 -16.42 4.03 -15.85
CA GLY A 395 -16.49 4.95 -16.98
C GLY A 395 -15.15 5.45 -17.53
N GLN A 396 -14.02 5.08 -16.95
CA GLN A 396 -12.71 5.51 -17.43
C GLN A 396 -12.32 4.76 -18.73
N PRO A 397 -11.89 5.45 -19.80
CA PRO A 397 -11.33 4.79 -20.98
C PRO A 397 -10.06 3.99 -20.65
N VAL A 398 -10.01 2.73 -21.10
CA VAL A 398 -8.81 1.88 -20.95
C VAL A 398 -7.81 2.21 -22.06
N ARG A 399 -6.90 3.15 -21.76
CA ARG A 399 -5.89 3.61 -22.71
C ARG A 399 -4.81 2.55 -22.93
N HIS A 400 -4.39 2.38 -24.17
CA HIS A 400 -3.38 1.37 -24.54
C HIS A 400 -3.82 -0.07 -24.24
N ALA A 401 -5.12 -0.38 -24.41
CA ALA A 401 -5.67 -1.72 -24.18
C ALA A 401 -4.95 -2.81 -25.00
N GLU A 402 -4.41 -2.47 -26.18
CA GLU A 402 -3.59 -3.37 -27.00
C GLU A 402 -2.38 -3.96 -26.24
N ARG A 403 -1.82 -3.22 -25.27
CA ARG A 403 -0.67 -3.68 -24.47
C ARG A 403 -0.98 -4.90 -23.62
N LEU A 404 -2.26 -5.15 -23.25
CA LEU A 404 -2.64 -6.37 -22.54
C LEU A 404 -2.30 -7.61 -23.35
N ARG A 405 -2.67 -7.62 -24.64
CA ARG A 405 -2.38 -8.74 -25.54
C ARG A 405 -0.88 -8.83 -25.82
N ASP A 406 -0.21 -7.71 -26.06
CA ASP A 406 1.23 -7.72 -26.34
C ASP A 406 2.06 -8.24 -25.15
N VAL A 407 1.76 -7.80 -23.93
CA VAL A 407 2.42 -8.27 -22.71
C VAL A 407 2.14 -9.75 -22.45
N TRP A 408 0.89 -10.18 -22.65
CA TRP A 408 0.48 -11.58 -22.52
C TRP A 408 1.23 -12.48 -23.51
N ASP A 409 1.21 -12.13 -24.80
CA ASP A 409 1.86 -12.92 -25.85
C ASP A 409 3.37 -12.99 -25.62
N GLN A 410 4.00 -11.90 -25.14
CA GLN A 410 5.41 -11.92 -24.76
C GLN A 410 5.71 -12.85 -23.59
N VAL A 411 4.91 -12.86 -22.52
CA VAL A 411 5.18 -13.74 -21.38
C VAL A 411 4.94 -15.21 -21.76
N VAL A 412 3.90 -15.50 -22.54
CA VAL A 412 3.62 -16.84 -23.06
C VAL A 412 4.78 -17.35 -23.91
N ALA A 413 5.31 -16.52 -24.81
CA ALA A 413 6.44 -16.89 -25.67
C ALA A 413 7.74 -17.05 -24.88
N ARG A 414 8.09 -16.10 -24.00
CA ARG A 414 9.36 -16.12 -23.24
C ARG A 414 9.42 -17.22 -22.18
N SER A 415 8.27 -17.64 -21.68
CA SER A 415 8.17 -18.68 -20.64
C SER A 415 8.13 -20.10 -21.19
N ASP A 416 8.08 -20.29 -22.52
CA ASP A 416 7.81 -21.57 -23.17
C ASP A 416 6.50 -22.21 -22.67
N TYR A 417 5.48 -21.39 -22.40
CA TYR A 417 4.25 -21.78 -21.69
C TYR A 417 3.59 -23.02 -22.29
N GLU A 418 3.39 -23.05 -23.60
CA GLU A 418 2.67 -24.15 -24.28
C GLU A 418 3.43 -25.48 -24.21
N ASP A 419 4.76 -25.46 -24.28
CA ASP A 419 5.57 -26.67 -24.19
C ASP A 419 5.68 -27.16 -22.75
N ARG A 420 5.79 -26.24 -21.78
CA ARG A 420 5.76 -26.57 -20.36
C ARG A 420 4.41 -27.12 -19.91
N ARG A 421 3.29 -26.62 -20.46
CA ARG A 421 1.97 -27.20 -20.22
C ARG A 421 1.88 -28.67 -20.62
N LYS A 422 2.41 -29.02 -21.80
CA LYS A 422 2.48 -30.42 -22.24
C LYS A 422 3.35 -31.25 -21.29
N ALA A 423 4.53 -30.71 -20.91
CA ALA A 423 5.43 -31.37 -19.97
C ALA A 423 4.78 -31.59 -18.58
N VAL A 424 3.97 -30.63 -18.10
CA VAL A 424 3.19 -30.75 -16.86
C VAL A 424 2.15 -31.87 -16.98
N ALA A 425 1.41 -31.96 -18.09
CA ALA A 425 0.45 -33.04 -18.31
C ALA A 425 1.15 -34.42 -18.34
N GLU A 426 2.28 -34.54 -19.05
CA GLU A 426 3.09 -35.76 -19.09
C GLU A 426 3.70 -36.13 -17.73
N PHE A 427 4.09 -35.12 -16.94
CA PHE A 427 4.56 -35.33 -15.57
C PHE A 427 3.42 -35.86 -14.70
N ASN A 428 2.26 -35.22 -14.73
CA ASN A 428 1.09 -35.59 -13.93
C ASN A 428 0.57 -36.99 -14.27
N ALA A 429 0.64 -37.42 -15.54
CA ALA A 429 0.28 -38.78 -15.94
C ALA A 429 1.22 -39.85 -15.37
N ARG A 430 2.50 -39.52 -15.16
CA ARG A 430 3.53 -40.44 -14.64
C ARG A 430 3.65 -40.45 -13.13
N HIS A 431 3.18 -39.40 -12.46
CA HIS A 431 3.32 -39.21 -11.02
C HIS A 431 1.94 -39.14 -10.35
N PRO A 432 1.48 -40.23 -9.69
CA PRO A 432 0.17 -40.24 -9.05
C PRO A 432 0.10 -39.39 -7.78
N HIS A 433 1.22 -39.22 -7.08
CA HIS A 433 1.29 -38.55 -5.77
C HIS A 433 2.00 -37.19 -5.80
N LEU A 434 2.58 -36.81 -6.94
CA LEU A 434 3.19 -35.50 -7.15
C LEU A 434 2.55 -34.90 -8.39
N LYS A 435 1.98 -33.70 -8.26
CA LYS A 435 1.34 -33.01 -9.39
C LYS A 435 1.96 -31.65 -9.57
N ARG A 436 2.18 -31.30 -10.83
CA ARG A 436 2.54 -29.95 -11.24
C ARG A 436 1.32 -29.20 -11.72
N GLY A 437 1.37 -27.89 -11.53
CA GLY A 437 0.42 -26.95 -12.09
C GLY A 437 1.18 -25.79 -12.70
N ILE A 438 0.62 -25.25 -13.78
CA ILE A 438 1.15 -24.07 -14.46
C ILE A 438 -0.03 -23.16 -14.79
N ALA A 439 0.12 -21.86 -14.55
CA ALA A 439 -0.92 -20.88 -14.82
C ALA A 439 -0.34 -19.55 -15.28
N VAL A 440 -1.13 -18.84 -16.07
CA VAL A 440 -0.84 -17.50 -16.59
C VAL A 440 -1.94 -16.53 -16.18
N THR A 441 -1.57 -15.37 -15.64
CA THR A 441 -2.53 -14.32 -15.20
C THR A 441 -2.09 -12.92 -15.64
N PRO A 442 -3.04 -12.03 -15.97
CA PRO A 442 -2.76 -10.64 -16.34
C PRO A 442 -2.92 -9.68 -15.15
N VAL A 443 -2.45 -8.46 -15.33
CA VAL A 443 -2.65 -7.33 -14.42
C VAL A 443 -2.97 -6.07 -15.23
N LYS A 444 -4.04 -5.37 -14.87
CA LYS A 444 -4.29 -3.96 -15.22
C LYS A 444 -4.49 -3.16 -13.93
N PHE A 445 -3.56 -2.27 -13.59
CA PHE A 445 -3.61 -1.49 -12.35
C PHE A 445 -3.62 0.02 -12.60
N GLY A 446 -4.59 0.72 -12.03
CA GLY A 446 -4.76 2.17 -12.19
C GLY A 446 -3.84 2.98 -11.27
N ILE A 447 -3.09 3.92 -11.84
CA ILE A 447 -2.17 4.79 -11.10
C ILE A 447 -2.75 6.18 -10.87
N SER A 448 -2.75 6.55 -9.57
CA SER A 448 -3.04 7.84 -8.92
C SER A 448 -3.75 7.55 -7.59
N PHE A 449 -3.81 8.51 -6.68
CA PHE A 449 -4.75 8.46 -5.56
C PHE A 449 -6.19 8.64 -6.04
N ASN A 450 -7.12 7.80 -5.56
CA ASN A 450 -8.57 7.97 -5.83
C ASN A 450 -9.06 9.34 -5.32
N PHE A 451 -8.48 9.84 -4.23
CA PHE A 451 -8.72 11.19 -3.76
C PHE A 451 -7.86 12.18 -4.55
N THR A 452 -8.50 12.89 -5.48
CA THR A 452 -7.82 13.72 -6.49
C THR A 452 -6.84 14.72 -5.90
N ALA A 453 -7.17 15.33 -4.75
CA ALA A 453 -6.34 16.34 -4.09
C ALA A 453 -4.95 15.82 -3.65
N PHE A 454 -4.76 14.50 -3.48
CA PHE A 454 -3.47 13.94 -3.08
C PHE A 454 -2.50 13.75 -4.26
N ASN A 455 -2.94 14.01 -5.49
CA ASN A 455 -2.10 13.87 -6.68
C ASN A 455 -1.27 15.14 -6.95
N GLN A 456 -0.49 15.55 -5.95
CA GLN A 456 0.40 16.72 -6.01
C GLN A 456 1.72 16.46 -5.27
N ALA A 457 2.78 17.15 -5.68
CA ALA A 457 4.06 17.15 -4.96
C ALA A 457 4.81 18.48 -5.14
N GLY A 458 5.65 18.78 -4.15
CA GLY A 458 6.59 19.89 -4.17
C GLY A 458 8.04 19.42 -4.13
N ALA A 459 8.94 20.30 -4.57
CA ALA A 459 10.39 20.12 -4.48
C ALA A 459 11.09 21.45 -4.21
N LEU A 460 12.29 21.39 -3.64
CA LEU A 460 13.19 22.52 -3.45
C LEU A 460 14.58 22.13 -3.94
N VAL A 461 15.11 22.89 -4.91
CA VAL A 461 16.41 22.64 -5.52
C VAL A 461 17.33 23.84 -5.30
N HIS A 462 18.56 23.56 -4.88
CA HIS A 462 19.63 24.54 -4.75
C HIS A 462 20.81 24.14 -5.64
N VAL A 463 21.35 25.09 -6.41
CA VAL A 463 22.65 24.99 -7.07
C VAL A 463 23.60 25.92 -6.32
N TYR A 464 24.67 25.38 -5.76
CA TYR A 464 25.70 26.16 -5.09
C TYR A 464 26.68 26.75 -6.10
N LYS A 465 27.48 27.73 -5.65
CA LYS A 465 28.44 28.46 -6.51
C LYS A 465 29.53 27.57 -7.12
N ASP A 466 29.77 26.40 -6.53
CA ASP A 466 30.70 25.39 -7.00
C ASP A 466 30.05 24.39 -7.97
N GLY A 467 28.79 24.64 -8.38
CA GLY A 467 28.01 23.78 -9.26
C GLY A 467 27.41 22.55 -8.59
N SER A 468 27.69 22.29 -7.32
CA SER A 468 27.04 21.20 -6.58
C SER A 468 25.55 21.49 -6.39
N VAL A 469 24.73 20.44 -6.41
CA VAL A 469 23.27 20.52 -6.40
C VAL A 469 22.73 19.78 -5.19
N LEU A 470 21.89 20.46 -4.41
CA LEU A 470 21.11 19.86 -3.32
C LEU A 470 19.64 19.85 -3.69
N ILE A 471 19.05 18.66 -3.73
CA ILE A 471 17.63 18.47 -3.98
C ILE A 471 16.89 18.03 -2.71
N ASN A 472 15.66 18.51 -2.55
CA ASN A 472 14.71 18.09 -1.54
C ASN A 472 13.32 17.96 -2.17
N HIS A 473 12.53 17.00 -1.73
CA HIS A 473 11.19 16.75 -2.26
C HIS A 473 10.30 16.16 -1.16
N GLY A 474 8.98 16.11 -1.40
CA GLY A 474 8.01 15.61 -0.43
C GLY A 474 7.99 14.09 -0.24
N GLY A 475 8.40 13.33 -1.26
CA GLY A 475 8.45 11.86 -1.17
C GLY A 475 9.49 11.33 -0.16
N THR A 476 9.25 10.13 0.39
CA THR A 476 10.08 9.47 1.41
C THR A 476 10.69 8.16 0.89
N GLU A 477 11.90 7.83 1.32
CA GLU A 477 12.60 6.60 0.94
C GLU A 477 12.32 5.46 1.92
N MET A 478 11.91 4.31 1.39
CA MET A 478 11.63 3.10 2.13
C MET A 478 12.25 1.84 1.48
N GLY A 479 13.23 2.04 0.59
CA GLY A 479 13.94 0.98 -0.15
C GLY A 479 13.50 0.86 -1.61
N GLN A 480 12.52 1.66 -2.06
CA GLN A 480 12.02 1.65 -3.44
C GLN A 480 12.93 2.42 -4.42
N GLY A 481 14.03 3.00 -3.95
CA GLY A 481 14.98 3.75 -4.76
C GLY A 481 14.40 5.06 -5.28
N LEU A 482 13.48 5.66 -4.53
CA LEU A 482 12.88 6.94 -4.89
C LEU A 482 13.97 8.01 -4.98
N HIS A 483 14.84 8.10 -3.98
CA HIS A 483 15.90 9.11 -3.96
C HIS A 483 16.90 8.91 -5.11
N THR A 484 17.19 7.66 -5.48
CA THR A 484 18.00 7.34 -6.67
C THR A 484 17.35 7.88 -7.95
N LYS A 485 16.06 7.60 -8.17
CA LYS A 485 15.30 8.12 -9.31
C LYS A 485 15.26 9.65 -9.32
N MET A 486 15.08 10.29 -8.17
CA MET A 486 15.03 11.75 -8.06
C MET A 486 16.39 12.41 -8.37
N ARG A 487 17.50 11.77 -8.01
CA ARG A 487 18.85 12.21 -8.43
C ARG A 487 19.02 12.11 -9.94
N GLN A 488 18.58 11.01 -10.58
CA GLN A 488 18.61 10.84 -12.03
C GLN A 488 17.75 11.89 -12.75
N VAL A 489 16.54 12.17 -12.23
CA VAL A 489 15.65 13.21 -12.77
C VAL A 489 16.31 14.59 -12.72
N ALA A 490 16.88 14.98 -11.58
CA ALA A 490 17.55 16.27 -11.41
C ALA A 490 18.78 16.40 -12.31
N ALA A 491 19.65 15.39 -12.35
CA ALA A 491 20.84 15.38 -13.19
C ALA A 491 20.48 15.48 -14.68
N THR A 492 19.47 14.73 -15.12
CA THR A 492 18.92 14.82 -16.49
C THR A 492 18.37 16.21 -16.79
N ALA A 493 17.58 16.78 -15.89
CA ALA A 493 16.94 18.07 -16.11
C ALA A 493 17.96 19.22 -16.19
N LEU A 494 18.99 19.20 -15.35
CA LEU A 494 20.06 20.21 -15.33
C LEU A 494 21.15 19.98 -16.38
N GLY A 495 21.23 18.77 -16.96
CA GLY A 495 22.30 18.39 -17.90
C GLY A 495 23.66 18.21 -17.22
N VAL A 496 23.67 17.64 -16.01
CA VAL A 496 24.87 17.38 -15.20
C VAL A 496 25.02 15.88 -14.90
N THR A 497 26.16 15.47 -14.33
CA THR A 497 26.36 14.08 -13.88
C THR A 497 25.73 13.83 -12.50
N LEU A 498 25.53 12.56 -12.13
CA LEU A 498 24.93 12.19 -10.84
C LEU A 498 25.72 12.63 -9.62
N ASP A 499 27.04 12.80 -9.75
CA ASP A 499 27.94 13.22 -8.66
C ASP A 499 27.75 14.68 -8.28
N HIS A 500 27.16 15.49 -9.16
CA HIS A 500 26.76 16.85 -8.83
C HIS A 500 25.58 16.87 -7.85
N VAL A 501 24.76 15.82 -7.82
CA VAL A 501 23.45 15.84 -7.17
C VAL A 501 23.46 15.04 -5.87
N ARG A 502 23.27 15.75 -4.76
CA ARG A 502 23.00 15.18 -3.43
C ARG A 502 21.56 15.43 -3.02
N LEU A 503 21.01 14.50 -2.24
CA LEU A 503 19.67 14.62 -1.69
C LEU A 503 19.70 15.00 -0.20
N ALA A 504 18.81 15.92 0.19
CA ALA A 504 18.54 16.27 1.59
C ALA A 504 17.35 15.44 2.12
N PRO A 505 17.31 15.10 3.43
CA PRO A 505 16.19 14.40 4.04
C PRO A 505 14.85 15.10 3.83
N THR A 506 13.79 14.31 3.65
CA THR A 506 12.41 14.80 3.54
C THR A 506 12.01 15.50 4.84
N ARG A 507 11.59 16.77 4.75
CA ARG A 507 11.34 17.62 5.92
C ARG A 507 10.22 18.63 5.64
N THR A 508 9.26 18.74 6.57
CA THR A 508 8.02 19.51 6.36
C THR A 508 8.23 21.03 6.27
N ASP A 509 9.29 21.56 6.87
CA ASP A 509 9.67 22.98 6.79
C ASP A 509 10.38 23.37 5.46
N LYS A 510 10.73 22.39 4.62
CA LYS A 510 11.31 22.61 3.28
C LYS A 510 10.26 22.45 2.19
N VAL A 511 9.49 21.37 2.28
CA VAL A 511 8.37 21.10 1.38
C VAL A 511 7.14 20.82 2.25
N PRO A 512 6.23 21.79 2.41
CA PRO A 512 5.03 21.64 3.23
C PRO A 512 3.91 20.92 2.46
N ASN A 513 2.87 20.51 3.19
CA ASN A 513 1.59 20.01 2.64
C ASN A 513 1.77 18.86 1.63
N THR A 514 2.66 17.93 1.96
CA THR A 514 2.97 16.78 1.12
C THR A 514 1.91 15.70 1.29
N SER A 515 1.56 15.02 0.20
CA SER A 515 0.79 13.77 0.27
C SER A 515 1.70 12.61 0.68
N ALA A 516 1.11 11.53 1.18
CA ALA A 516 1.83 10.30 1.50
C ALA A 516 2.63 9.79 0.30
N THR A 517 3.78 9.16 0.57
CA THR A 517 4.46 8.35 -0.46
C THR A 517 3.74 7.02 -0.61
N ALA A 518 2.68 7.02 -1.42
CA ALA A 518 1.78 5.89 -1.66
C ALA A 518 1.18 5.95 -3.09
N ALA A 519 0.20 5.07 -3.39
CA ALA A 519 -0.46 4.94 -4.70
C ALA A 519 0.51 4.76 -5.88
N SER A 520 1.72 4.27 -5.60
CA SER A 520 2.87 4.18 -6.50
C SER A 520 3.26 5.50 -7.19
N SER A 521 2.74 6.63 -6.73
CA SER A 521 2.84 7.94 -7.39
C SER A 521 4.09 8.72 -7.00
N GLY A 522 4.87 8.22 -6.05
CA GLY A 522 6.02 8.93 -5.47
C GLY A 522 7.01 9.45 -6.50
N ALA A 523 7.45 8.61 -7.44
CA ALA A 523 8.39 9.02 -8.49
C ALA A 523 7.74 9.93 -9.54
N ASP A 524 6.49 9.65 -9.94
CA ASP A 524 5.77 10.45 -10.93
C ASP A 524 5.58 11.90 -10.45
N LEU A 525 5.06 12.05 -9.22
CA LEU A 525 4.75 13.36 -8.66
C LEU A 525 6.02 14.15 -8.33
N ASN A 526 6.92 13.54 -7.54
CA ASN A 526 8.13 14.23 -7.10
C ASN A 526 9.12 14.44 -8.26
N GLY A 527 9.16 13.53 -9.24
CA GLY A 527 9.97 13.69 -10.44
C GLY A 527 9.48 14.86 -11.29
N GLY A 528 8.16 15.01 -11.45
CA GLY A 528 7.56 16.19 -12.08
C GLY A 528 7.91 17.50 -11.35
N ALA A 529 7.82 17.51 -10.02
CA ALA A 529 8.15 18.68 -9.21
C ALA A 529 9.64 19.05 -9.29
N ILE A 530 10.54 18.06 -9.21
CA ILE A 530 11.99 18.28 -9.34
C ILE A 530 12.34 18.78 -10.73
N LYS A 531 11.80 18.17 -11.78
CA LYS A 531 12.02 18.62 -13.16
C LYS A 531 11.57 20.06 -13.33
N ASN A 532 10.42 20.44 -12.76
CA ASN A 532 9.94 21.81 -12.78
C ASN A 532 10.90 22.80 -12.10
N ALA A 533 11.43 22.48 -10.91
CA ALA A 533 12.44 23.32 -10.25
C ALA A 533 13.74 23.42 -11.06
N CYS A 534 14.22 22.30 -11.61
CA CYS A 534 15.43 22.24 -12.41
C CYS A 534 15.30 23.04 -13.72
N ASP A 535 14.16 22.94 -14.40
CA ASP A 535 13.88 23.69 -15.64
C ASP A 535 13.90 25.20 -15.40
N GLN A 536 13.38 25.68 -14.25
CA GLN A 536 13.46 27.10 -13.87
C GLN A 536 14.91 27.56 -13.66
N ILE A 537 15.73 26.76 -12.97
CA ILE A 537 17.14 27.08 -12.73
C ILE A 537 17.91 27.05 -14.05
N ARG A 538 17.71 26.01 -14.86
CA ARG A 538 18.35 25.85 -16.17
C ARG A 538 18.02 27.01 -17.11
N ALA A 539 16.78 27.50 -17.13
CA ALA A 539 16.41 28.67 -17.93
C ALA A 539 17.22 29.91 -17.54
N ARG A 540 17.43 30.16 -16.24
CA ARG A 540 18.26 31.27 -15.74
C ARG A 540 19.74 31.09 -16.08
N LEU A 541 20.25 29.85 -16.01
CA LEU A 541 21.63 29.54 -16.37
C LEU A 541 21.88 29.65 -17.88
N ALA A 542 20.90 29.28 -18.70
CA ALA A 542 20.97 29.41 -20.16
C ALA A 542 21.20 30.87 -20.57
N GLU A 543 20.50 31.82 -19.97
CA GLU A 543 20.72 33.26 -20.16
C GLU A 543 22.15 33.71 -19.84
N VAL A 544 22.73 33.17 -18.77
CA VAL A 544 24.11 33.48 -18.36
C VAL A 544 25.11 32.90 -19.36
N ALA A 545 24.93 31.63 -19.71
CA ALA A 545 25.79 30.94 -20.67
C ALA A 545 25.74 31.59 -22.05
N ALA A 546 24.55 31.95 -22.54
CA ALA A 546 24.33 32.62 -23.82
C ALA A 546 25.14 33.91 -23.95
N ARG A 547 25.15 34.75 -22.90
CA ARG A 547 25.96 35.99 -22.88
C ARG A 547 27.47 35.71 -22.89
N LYS A 548 27.91 34.63 -22.24
CA LYS A 548 29.33 34.27 -22.18
C LYS A 548 29.82 33.63 -23.49
N LEU A 549 28.95 32.87 -24.16
CA LEU A 549 29.22 32.22 -25.44
C LEU A 549 28.88 33.12 -26.65
N ASN A 550 28.23 34.27 -26.43
CA ASN A 550 27.76 35.20 -27.47
C ASN A 550 26.81 34.52 -28.49
N ILE A 551 25.81 33.80 -27.98
CA ILE A 551 24.78 33.09 -28.76
C ILE A 551 23.37 33.38 -28.21
N HIS A 552 22.32 32.86 -28.85
CA HIS A 552 20.95 32.95 -28.33
C HIS A 552 20.73 31.93 -27.18
N PRO A 553 19.95 32.25 -26.12
CA PRO A 553 19.65 31.31 -25.03
C PRO A 553 19.05 29.97 -25.47
N ASP A 554 18.19 29.98 -26.50
CA ASP A 554 17.59 28.75 -27.06
C ASP A 554 18.61 27.82 -27.75
N ASP A 555 19.80 28.34 -28.07
CA ASP A 555 20.90 27.57 -28.65
C ASP A 555 21.82 26.96 -27.60
N VAL A 556 21.64 27.28 -26.31
CA VAL A 556 22.45 26.72 -25.22
C VAL A 556 22.06 25.27 -24.95
N ARG A 557 23.05 24.39 -24.79
CA ARG A 557 22.87 22.98 -24.45
C ARG A 557 23.67 22.64 -23.21
N PHE A 558 23.02 21.94 -22.28
CA PHE A 558 23.62 21.40 -21.06
C PHE A 558 23.70 19.88 -21.21
N VAL A 559 24.91 19.33 -21.26
CA VAL A 559 25.16 17.90 -21.43
C VAL A 559 26.36 17.51 -20.58
N ASP A 560 26.20 16.55 -19.67
CA ASP A 560 27.29 15.99 -18.86
C ASP A 560 28.14 17.04 -18.11
N GLY A 561 27.50 18.10 -17.60
CA GLY A 561 28.18 19.19 -16.88
C GLY A 561 28.88 20.20 -17.78
N ARG A 562 28.70 20.09 -19.10
CA ARG A 562 29.24 20.99 -20.11
C ARG A 562 28.13 21.83 -20.72
N VAL A 563 28.44 23.10 -20.99
CA VAL A 563 27.52 24.08 -21.54
C VAL A 563 28.07 24.60 -22.86
N THR A 564 27.35 24.35 -23.96
CA THR A 564 27.78 24.62 -25.34
C THR A 564 26.67 25.28 -26.16
N GLY A 565 26.99 25.78 -27.35
CA GLY A 565 26.01 26.23 -28.35
C GLY A 565 25.71 25.15 -29.40
N ILE A 566 24.53 25.17 -30.04
CA ILE A 566 24.22 24.28 -31.18
C ILE A 566 25.26 24.49 -32.29
N GLY A 567 25.99 23.42 -32.65
CA GLY A 567 27.00 23.47 -33.72
C GLY A 567 28.30 24.20 -33.37
N PHE A 568 28.47 24.65 -32.12
CA PHE A 568 29.68 25.29 -31.61
C PHE A 568 30.32 24.41 -30.54
N HIS A 569 31.33 23.62 -30.93
CA HIS A 569 32.07 22.74 -30.02
C HIS A 569 33.44 23.30 -29.59
N ASP A 570 33.93 24.36 -30.25
CA ASP A 570 35.26 24.93 -29.99
C ASP A 570 35.28 25.93 -28.81
N SER A 571 34.12 26.25 -28.23
CA SER A 571 33.96 27.06 -27.02
C SER A 571 32.94 26.39 -26.09
N ASP A 572 33.40 25.77 -25.00
CA ASP A 572 32.55 25.22 -23.94
C ASP A 572 32.77 25.96 -22.61
N LEU A 573 31.75 25.94 -21.75
CA LEU A 573 31.84 26.34 -20.35
C LEU A 573 31.51 25.13 -19.48
N SER A 574 32.08 25.06 -18.30
CA SER A 574 31.64 24.09 -17.29
C SER A 574 30.35 24.59 -16.60
N PHE A 575 29.55 23.67 -16.07
CA PHE A 575 28.35 24.01 -15.30
C PHE A 575 28.69 24.88 -14.09
N GLU A 576 29.81 24.60 -13.44
CA GLU A 576 30.38 25.35 -12.31
C GLU A 576 30.74 26.79 -12.70
N GLU A 577 31.36 26.98 -13.87
CA GLU A 577 31.67 28.32 -14.39
C GLU A 577 30.41 29.15 -14.62
N VAL A 578 29.36 28.54 -15.17
CA VAL A 578 28.08 29.21 -15.41
C VAL A 578 27.37 29.50 -14.07
N ALA A 579 27.35 28.56 -13.13
CA ALA A 579 26.77 28.76 -11.79
C ALA A 579 27.49 29.87 -11.01
N SER A 580 28.83 29.86 -11.01
CA SER A 580 29.65 30.91 -10.39
C SER A 580 29.38 32.28 -11.04
N ALA A 581 29.33 32.34 -12.38
CA ALA A 581 29.00 33.57 -13.09
C ALA A 581 27.59 34.09 -12.78
N ALA A 582 26.61 33.19 -12.62
CA ALA A 582 25.24 33.53 -12.25
C ALA A 582 25.18 34.13 -10.82
N TYR A 583 25.94 33.58 -9.87
CA TYR A 583 26.05 34.13 -8.52
C TYR A 583 26.56 35.58 -8.52
N PHE A 584 27.65 35.87 -9.25
CA PHE A 584 28.19 37.24 -9.35
C PHE A 584 27.27 38.20 -10.10
N GLN A 585 26.35 37.68 -10.92
CA GLN A 585 25.27 38.45 -11.54
C GLN A 585 24.03 38.61 -10.65
N ARG A 586 24.05 38.06 -9.42
CA ARG A 586 22.92 38.05 -8.46
C ARG A 586 21.68 37.34 -9.00
N ILE A 587 21.89 36.31 -9.81
CA ILE A 587 20.82 35.47 -10.34
C ILE A 587 20.50 34.37 -9.30
N PRO A 588 19.22 34.17 -8.95
CA PRO A 588 18.85 33.16 -7.96
C PRO A 588 19.08 31.74 -8.49
N LEU A 589 19.92 30.99 -7.76
CA LEU A 589 20.31 29.60 -8.03
C LEU A 589 19.51 28.58 -7.21
N PHE A 590 18.31 28.95 -6.81
CA PHE A 590 17.37 28.05 -6.15
C PHE A 590 15.98 28.21 -6.75
N ALA A 591 15.18 27.15 -6.66
CA ALA A 591 13.80 27.16 -7.11
C ALA A 591 12.95 26.16 -6.31
N ALA A 592 11.73 26.57 -6.00
CA ALA A 592 10.67 25.65 -5.64
C ALA A 592 10.04 25.10 -6.92
N GLY A 593 9.78 23.80 -6.93
CA GLY A 593 9.07 23.12 -8.00
C GLY A 593 7.77 22.54 -7.50
N TYR A 594 6.79 22.43 -8.38
CA TYR A 594 5.49 21.86 -8.05
C TYR A 594 4.92 21.10 -9.24
N TYR A 595 4.24 20.00 -8.94
CA TYR A 595 3.51 19.21 -9.93
C TYR A 595 2.17 18.79 -9.37
N ARG A 596 1.15 18.82 -10.23
CA ARG A 596 -0.16 18.23 -10.00
C ARG A 596 -0.55 17.38 -11.19
N THR A 597 -1.08 16.18 -10.96
CA THR A 597 -1.46 15.28 -12.05
C THR A 597 -2.67 15.85 -12.82
N PRO A 598 -2.55 16.12 -14.14
CA PRO A 598 -3.63 16.71 -14.91
C PRO A 598 -4.62 15.65 -15.43
N GLY A 599 -5.89 16.03 -15.50
CA GLY A 599 -6.98 15.27 -16.14
C GLY A 599 -7.81 14.38 -15.21
N LEU A 600 -7.44 14.29 -13.94
CA LEU A 600 -8.17 13.47 -12.96
C LEU A 600 -9.49 14.15 -12.56
N HIS A 601 -10.56 13.35 -12.51
CA HIS A 601 -11.85 13.75 -11.96
C HIS A 601 -12.60 12.51 -11.45
N TRP A 602 -13.23 12.62 -10.28
CA TRP A 602 -13.85 11.47 -9.61
C TRP A 602 -15.09 11.88 -8.83
N ASP A 603 -16.23 11.25 -9.12
CA ASP A 603 -17.44 11.32 -8.32
C ASP A 603 -17.49 10.07 -7.43
N SER A 604 -17.01 10.21 -6.19
CA SER A 604 -16.92 9.09 -5.24
C SER A 604 -18.29 8.58 -4.77
N ALA A 605 -19.34 9.41 -4.83
CA ALA A 605 -20.68 9.00 -4.45
C ALA A 605 -21.30 8.09 -5.52
N ARG A 606 -21.05 8.41 -6.80
CA ARG A 606 -21.51 7.58 -7.93
C ARG A 606 -20.54 6.50 -8.38
N MET A 607 -19.30 6.52 -7.88
CA MET A 607 -18.20 5.67 -8.36
C MET A 607 -17.98 5.80 -9.87
N GLN A 608 -17.96 7.03 -10.39
CA GLN A 608 -17.81 7.33 -11.82
C GLN A 608 -16.74 8.43 -12.08
N GLY A 609 -15.97 8.28 -13.15
CA GLY A 609 -15.00 9.27 -13.62
C GLY A 609 -13.67 8.67 -14.08
N GLU A 610 -12.63 9.50 -14.13
CA GLU A 610 -11.24 9.12 -14.43
C GLU A 610 -10.35 9.36 -13.19
N PRO A 611 -10.38 8.45 -12.18
CA PRO A 611 -9.56 8.59 -10.98
C PRO A 611 -8.07 8.29 -11.23
N PHE A 612 -7.74 7.58 -12.32
CA PHE A 612 -6.36 7.18 -12.63
C PHE A 612 -5.79 7.94 -13.83
N LYS A 613 -4.49 8.27 -13.78
CA LYS A 613 -3.80 8.95 -14.88
C LYS A 613 -3.56 8.02 -16.07
N TYR A 614 -3.12 6.80 -15.78
CA TYR A 614 -2.85 5.73 -16.73
C TYR A 614 -3.00 4.37 -16.01
N PHE A 615 -2.91 3.29 -16.78
CA PHE A 615 -2.85 1.92 -16.26
C PHE A 615 -1.45 1.32 -16.48
N SER A 616 -0.93 0.66 -15.45
CA SER A 616 0.21 -0.26 -15.58
C SER A 616 -0.32 -1.65 -15.95
N TYR A 617 0.39 -2.31 -16.87
CA TYR A 617 0.04 -3.62 -17.40
C TYR A 617 1.11 -4.64 -17.04
N GLY A 618 0.72 -5.89 -16.83
CA GLY A 618 1.66 -6.97 -16.57
C GLY A 618 1.03 -8.33 -16.83
N ALA A 619 1.87 -9.34 -16.99
CA ALA A 619 1.44 -10.72 -16.96
C ALA A 619 2.56 -11.60 -16.40
N SER A 620 2.19 -12.74 -15.84
CA SER A 620 3.15 -13.70 -15.32
C SER A 620 2.69 -15.14 -15.54
N VAL A 621 3.66 -16.02 -15.73
CA VAL A 621 3.49 -17.47 -15.79
C VAL A 621 4.22 -18.07 -14.59
N SER A 622 3.54 -18.89 -13.81
CA SER A 622 4.17 -19.61 -12.68
C SER A 622 3.91 -21.11 -12.78
N GLU A 623 4.90 -21.91 -12.42
CA GLU A 623 4.83 -23.37 -12.31
C GLU A 623 5.21 -23.83 -10.90
N VAL A 624 4.39 -24.73 -10.37
CA VAL A 624 4.53 -25.28 -9.01
C VAL A 624 4.48 -26.80 -9.05
N GLU A 625 5.02 -27.44 -8.03
CA GLU A 625 4.91 -28.89 -7.79
C GLU A 625 4.37 -29.13 -6.39
N VAL A 626 3.32 -29.94 -6.26
CA VAL A 626 2.56 -30.21 -5.03
C VAL A 626 2.70 -31.68 -4.64
N ASP A 627 3.03 -31.90 -3.38
CA ASP A 627 3.01 -33.21 -2.72
C ASP A 627 1.58 -33.57 -2.30
N GLY A 628 1.09 -34.69 -2.82
CA GLY A 628 -0.27 -35.15 -2.60
C GLY A 628 -0.56 -35.76 -1.24
N PHE A 629 0.44 -35.94 -0.37
CA PHE A 629 0.25 -36.48 0.98
C PHE A 629 0.16 -35.38 2.04
N THR A 630 0.77 -34.23 1.76
CA THR A 630 0.96 -33.16 2.74
C THR A 630 0.42 -31.81 2.29
N GLY A 631 0.16 -31.63 0.98
CA GLY A 631 -0.16 -30.34 0.39
C GLY A 631 1.03 -29.38 0.32
N ALA A 632 2.22 -29.79 0.76
CA ALA A 632 3.43 -28.99 0.62
C ALA A 632 3.80 -28.81 -0.86
N TYR A 633 4.44 -27.70 -1.19
CA TYR A 633 4.77 -27.36 -2.57
C TYR A 633 6.08 -26.61 -2.70
N ARG A 634 6.61 -26.60 -3.92
CA ARG A 634 7.75 -25.78 -4.34
C ARG A 634 7.42 -24.95 -5.57
N PHE A 635 8.03 -23.78 -5.67
CA PHE A 635 7.95 -22.91 -6.84
C PHE A 635 9.09 -23.26 -7.78
N LEU A 636 8.74 -23.78 -8.97
CA LEU A 636 9.75 -24.22 -9.92
C LEU A 636 10.27 -23.03 -10.74
N ARG A 637 9.35 -22.31 -11.39
CA ARG A 637 9.72 -21.23 -12.29
C ARG A 637 8.60 -20.20 -12.41
N THR A 638 9.00 -18.93 -12.39
CA THR A 638 8.14 -17.79 -12.70
C THR A 638 8.77 -16.93 -13.80
N ASP A 639 7.97 -16.55 -14.78
CA ASP A 639 8.34 -15.62 -15.84
C ASP A 639 7.39 -14.42 -15.82
N ILE A 640 7.93 -13.20 -15.89
CA ILE A 640 7.18 -11.94 -15.77
C ILE A 640 7.51 -11.03 -16.96
N VAL A 641 6.46 -10.42 -17.53
CA VAL A 641 6.58 -9.23 -18.39
C VAL A 641 5.77 -8.10 -17.77
N HIS A 642 6.39 -6.93 -17.57
CA HIS A 642 5.76 -5.81 -16.87
C HIS A 642 5.98 -4.44 -17.54
N ASP A 643 4.92 -3.65 -17.69
CA ASP A 643 4.93 -2.30 -18.27
C ASP A 643 5.28 -1.24 -17.22
N VAL A 644 6.52 -0.76 -17.30
CA VAL A 644 7.09 0.34 -16.50
C VAL A 644 7.29 1.63 -17.32
N GLY A 645 6.67 1.71 -18.50
CA GLY A 645 6.94 2.77 -19.46
C GLY A 645 8.42 2.82 -19.87
N ASP A 646 8.92 4.03 -20.14
CA ASP A 646 10.36 4.24 -20.21
C ASP A 646 10.91 4.34 -18.79
N SER A 647 11.46 3.25 -18.26
CA SER A 647 11.97 3.18 -16.89
C SER A 647 12.90 4.36 -16.55
N LEU A 648 12.74 4.93 -15.35
CA LEU A 648 13.66 5.93 -14.80
C LEU A 648 14.97 5.31 -14.33
N SER A 649 14.92 4.06 -13.84
CA SER A 649 16.04 3.35 -13.23
C SER A 649 15.79 1.84 -13.33
N PRO A 650 16.24 1.18 -14.42
CA PRO A 650 15.84 -0.20 -14.73
C PRO A 650 16.20 -1.22 -13.65
N LEU A 651 17.39 -1.09 -13.03
CA LEU A 651 17.83 -1.98 -11.95
C LEU A 651 16.92 -1.89 -10.72
N ILE A 652 16.46 -0.69 -10.38
CA ILE A 652 15.52 -0.48 -9.27
C ILE A 652 14.14 -1.04 -9.63
N ASP A 653 13.67 -0.85 -10.87
CA ASP A 653 12.36 -1.32 -11.32
C ASP A 653 12.28 -2.85 -11.35
N VAL A 654 13.34 -3.54 -11.79
CA VAL A 654 13.44 -5.00 -11.71
C VAL A 654 13.32 -5.47 -10.25
N GLY A 655 14.09 -4.87 -9.33
CA GLY A 655 14.01 -5.22 -7.91
C GLY A 655 12.64 -4.93 -7.27
N GLN A 656 11.93 -3.89 -7.73
CA GLN A 656 10.54 -3.64 -7.31
C GLN A 656 9.58 -4.72 -7.80
N ILE A 657 9.76 -5.22 -9.02
CA ILE A 657 8.97 -6.31 -9.60
C ILE A 657 9.21 -7.60 -8.83
N GLU A 658 10.48 -7.98 -8.62
CA GLU A 658 10.86 -9.17 -7.85
C GLU A 658 10.29 -9.13 -6.43
N GLY A 659 10.56 -8.04 -5.69
CA GLY A 659 10.07 -7.91 -4.32
C GLY A 659 8.53 -7.79 -4.23
N GLY A 660 7.89 -7.18 -5.22
CA GLY A 660 6.42 -7.13 -5.31
C GLY A 660 5.82 -8.50 -5.53
N PHE A 661 6.33 -9.24 -6.51
CA PHE A 661 5.91 -10.60 -6.80
C PHE A 661 6.06 -11.51 -5.59
N VAL A 662 7.22 -11.51 -4.92
CA VAL A 662 7.47 -12.36 -3.74
C VAL A 662 6.54 -12.01 -2.58
N GLN A 663 6.31 -10.72 -2.32
CA GLN A 663 5.35 -10.29 -1.28
C GLN A 663 3.91 -10.71 -1.60
N GLY A 664 3.53 -10.70 -2.89
CA GLY A 664 2.24 -11.22 -3.34
C GLY A 664 2.16 -12.74 -3.22
N ALA A 665 3.25 -13.45 -3.55
CA ALA A 665 3.30 -14.90 -3.43
C ALA A 665 3.14 -15.30 -1.96
N GLY A 666 3.89 -14.65 -1.05
CA GLY A 666 3.74 -14.83 0.39
C GLY A 666 2.30 -14.64 0.88
N TRP A 667 1.67 -13.52 0.53
CA TRP A 667 0.25 -13.23 0.84
C TRP A 667 -0.69 -14.36 0.44
N LEU A 668 -0.50 -14.92 -0.75
CA LEU A 668 -1.41 -15.90 -1.32
C LEU A 668 -1.09 -17.34 -0.92
N THR A 669 0.01 -17.59 -0.21
CA THR A 669 0.52 -18.95 0.01
C THR A 669 0.96 -19.24 1.44
N LEU A 670 1.72 -18.35 2.10
CA LEU A 670 2.36 -18.64 3.40
C LEU A 670 1.85 -17.76 4.53
N GLU A 671 1.56 -16.51 4.22
CA GLU A 671 1.33 -15.45 5.19
C GLU A 671 -0.08 -15.52 5.75
N GLU A 672 -0.21 -16.12 6.93
CA GLU A 672 -1.51 -16.34 7.56
C GLU A 672 -1.63 -15.61 8.90
N LEU A 673 -2.70 -14.81 9.03
CA LEU A 673 -3.05 -14.16 10.29
C LEU A 673 -4.12 -14.96 11.02
N ARG A 674 -3.81 -15.39 12.25
CA ARG A 674 -4.74 -16.16 13.08
C ARG A 674 -5.05 -15.41 14.37
N TRP A 675 -6.34 -15.23 14.64
CA TRP A 675 -6.85 -14.67 15.89
C TRP A 675 -7.53 -15.78 16.70
N ASP A 676 -7.47 -15.67 18.03
CA ASP A 676 -8.28 -16.49 18.93
C ASP A 676 -9.74 -16.05 18.82
N THR A 677 -10.56 -16.85 18.15
CA THR A 677 -12.01 -16.63 17.99
C THR A 677 -12.84 -17.45 18.99
N SER A 678 -12.21 -18.08 19.98
CA SER A 678 -12.93 -18.81 21.03
C SER A 678 -13.67 -17.87 21.98
N ASP A 679 -14.55 -18.41 22.82
CA ASP A 679 -15.21 -17.68 23.91
C ASP A 679 -14.34 -17.57 25.18
N GLY A 680 -13.05 -17.91 25.07
CA GLY A 680 -12.11 -17.88 26.19
C GLY A 680 -11.60 -16.48 26.55
N LYS A 681 -10.81 -16.40 27.62
CA LYS A 681 -10.14 -15.14 28.05
C LYS A 681 -9.20 -14.56 26.99
N GLY A 682 -8.76 -15.37 26.03
CA GLY A 682 -7.88 -14.97 24.93
C GLY A 682 -8.61 -14.40 23.72
N ARG A 683 -9.95 -14.36 23.70
CA ARG A 683 -10.75 -13.90 22.55
C ARG A 683 -10.22 -12.57 21.99
N GLY A 684 -9.95 -12.57 20.68
CA GLY A 684 -9.42 -11.44 19.90
C GLY A 684 -7.90 -11.30 19.91
N ARG A 685 -7.17 -12.11 20.69
CA ARG A 685 -5.70 -12.11 20.68
C ARG A 685 -5.16 -12.65 19.36
N LEU A 686 -4.19 -11.94 18.78
CA LEU A 686 -3.45 -12.43 17.61
C LEU A 686 -2.49 -13.57 18.01
N ALA A 687 -2.68 -14.77 17.45
CA ALA A 687 -1.82 -15.92 17.69
C ALA A 687 -0.50 -15.80 16.91
N THR A 688 -0.56 -15.29 15.68
CA THR A 688 0.59 -15.11 14.77
C THR A 688 1.27 -13.75 14.96
N GLN A 689 1.76 -13.48 16.18
CA GLN A 689 2.28 -12.17 16.63
C GLN A 689 3.81 -12.01 16.59
N ALA A 690 4.52 -12.91 15.90
CA ALA A 690 5.98 -12.87 15.79
C ALA A 690 6.47 -13.64 14.55
N ALA A 691 7.74 -13.45 14.15
CA ALA A 691 8.39 -14.19 13.06
C ALA A 691 8.35 -15.73 13.23
N SER A 692 8.26 -16.20 14.48
CA SER A 692 8.17 -17.62 14.79
C SER A 692 6.84 -18.23 14.34
N THR A 693 5.76 -17.44 14.30
CA THR A 693 4.40 -17.92 14.00
C THR A 693 3.79 -17.31 12.74
N TYR A 694 4.21 -16.11 12.32
CA TYR A 694 3.87 -15.51 11.03
C TYR A 694 4.99 -15.76 10.02
N LYS A 695 4.70 -16.43 8.91
CA LYS A 695 5.69 -16.90 7.95
C LYS A 695 5.68 -16.06 6.67
N LEU A 696 6.72 -15.26 6.53
CA LEU A 696 7.09 -14.63 5.26
C LEU A 696 7.78 -15.67 4.35
N PRO A 697 7.79 -15.46 3.03
CA PRO A 697 8.71 -16.17 2.14
C PRO A 697 10.16 -16.00 2.62
N SER A 698 10.86 -17.10 2.84
CA SER A 698 12.31 -17.13 3.01
C SER A 698 12.98 -17.55 1.70
N PHE A 699 14.31 -17.64 1.69
CA PHE A 699 15.04 -18.04 0.47
C PHE A 699 14.62 -19.42 -0.06
N SER A 700 14.17 -20.35 0.78
CA SER A 700 13.71 -21.68 0.35
C SER A 700 12.34 -21.66 -0.34
N GLU A 701 11.54 -20.61 -0.14
CA GLU A 701 10.22 -20.46 -0.76
C GLU A 701 10.25 -19.56 -2.00
N MET A 702 11.45 -19.15 -2.45
CA MET A 702 11.63 -18.44 -3.72
C MET A 702 11.49 -19.41 -4.90
N PRO A 703 11.00 -18.96 -6.08
CA PRO A 703 11.11 -19.75 -7.30
C PRO A 703 12.56 -20.13 -7.60
N GLU A 704 12.79 -21.39 -8.01
CA GLU A 704 14.13 -21.84 -8.44
C GLU A 704 14.61 -20.99 -9.64
N GLU A 705 13.69 -20.61 -10.52
CA GLU A 705 13.91 -19.67 -11.63
C GLU A 705 12.93 -18.49 -11.54
N LEU A 706 13.44 -17.25 -11.48
CA LEU A 706 12.64 -16.02 -11.52
C LEU A 706 13.14 -15.10 -12.63
N ASN A 707 12.38 -15.06 -13.73
CA ASN A 707 12.73 -14.28 -14.92
C ASN A 707 11.86 -13.01 -15.01
N VAL A 708 12.49 -11.84 -15.01
CA VAL A 708 11.79 -10.55 -15.11
C VAL A 708 12.18 -9.83 -16.40
N HIS A 709 11.17 -9.42 -17.18
CA HIS A 709 11.34 -8.64 -18.39
C HIS A 709 10.51 -7.35 -18.32
N LEU A 710 11.14 -6.23 -18.65
CA LEU A 710 10.44 -4.95 -18.81
C LEU A 710 9.83 -4.89 -20.21
N TYR A 711 8.58 -4.47 -20.31
CA TYR A 711 7.92 -4.25 -21.59
C TYR A 711 8.53 -3.05 -22.31
N GLU A 712 9.04 -3.27 -23.51
CA GLU A 712 9.78 -2.26 -24.28
C GLU A 712 8.87 -1.35 -25.12
N ARG A 713 9.39 -0.17 -25.50
CA ARG A 713 8.69 0.83 -26.33
C ARG A 713 7.35 1.25 -25.74
N ALA A 714 7.36 1.48 -24.43
CA ALA A 714 6.17 1.64 -23.61
C ALA A 714 5.94 3.08 -23.12
N THR A 715 6.65 4.07 -23.69
CA THR A 715 6.58 5.50 -23.34
C THR A 715 5.17 5.94 -22.96
N GLU A 716 5.02 6.45 -21.74
CA GLU A 716 3.76 7.04 -21.24
C GLU A 716 3.80 8.56 -21.39
N THR A 717 2.73 9.15 -21.93
CA THR A 717 2.73 10.59 -22.20
C THR A 717 2.18 11.39 -21.01
N GLY A 718 2.71 12.59 -20.77
CA GLY A 718 2.19 13.43 -19.67
C GLY A 718 2.68 13.02 -18.29
N VAL A 719 3.73 12.20 -18.21
CA VAL A 719 4.42 11.77 -16.98
C VAL A 719 5.94 11.95 -17.14
N VAL A 720 6.67 12.00 -16.03
CA VAL A 720 8.09 12.36 -16.04
C VAL A 720 8.91 11.36 -16.86
N TYR A 721 9.59 11.85 -17.89
CA TYR A 721 10.47 11.11 -18.80
C TYR A 721 9.91 9.80 -19.39
N GLY A 722 8.59 9.72 -19.56
CA GLY A 722 7.94 8.59 -20.22
C GLY A 722 7.71 7.36 -19.33
N SER A 723 8.02 7.44 -18.03
CA SER A 723 7.98 6.29 -17.11
C SER A 723 6.57 5.94 -16.64
N LYS A 724 6.39 4.71 -16.15
CA LYS A 724 5.24 4.31 -15.33
C LYS A 724 5.69 3.85 -13.95
N ALA A 725 4.75 3.94 -13.02
CA ALA A 725 4.90 3.49 -11.66
C ALA A 725 4.96 1.95 -11.58
N VAL A 726 5.89 1.45 -10.76
CA VAL A 726 6.17 0.00 -10.58
C VAL A 726 6.03 -0.45 -9.12
N GLY A 727 5.66 0.47 -8.22
CA GLY A 727 5.62 0.21 -6.79
C GLY A 727 4.65 -0.93 -6.46
N GLU A 728 3.37 -0.74 -6.67
CA GLU A 728 2.33 -1.71 -6.31
C GLU A 728 1.94 -2.73 -7.39
N PRO A 729 1.87 -2.37 -8.70
CA PRO A 729 1.36 -3.27 -9.73
C PRO A 729 1.95 -4.69 -9.76
N PRO A 730 3.25 -4.90 -9.51
CA PRO A 730 3.83 -6.25 -9.55
C PRO A 730 3.32 -7.23 -8.49
N LEU A 731 2.69 -6.76 -7.40
CA LEU A 731 2.22 -7.65 -6.33
C LEU A 731 1.18 -8.67 -6.84
N MET A 732 0.31 -8.24 -7.75
CA MET A 732 -0.77 -9.07 -8.29
C MET A 732 -0.28 -10.08 -9.33
N LEU A 733 0.95 -9.99 -9.80
CA LEU A 733 1.54 -11.02 -10.67
C LEU A 733 1.60 -12.37 -9.94
N ALA A 734 1.66 -12.37 -8.61
CA ALA A 734 1.60 -13.60 -7.82
C ALA A 734 0.29 -14.39 -7.94
N PHE A 735 -0.78 -13.85 -8.56
CA PHE A 735 -1.99 -14.63 -8.85
C PHE A 735 -1.70 -15.88 -9.68
N SER A 736 -0.68 -15.84 -10.55
CA SER A 736 -0.26 -17.00 -11.32
C SER A 736 0.21 -18.15 -10.43
N VAL A 737 0.80 -17.88 -9.26
CA VAL A 737 1.21 -18.92 -8.29
C VAL A 737 0.00 -19.60 -7.69
N ARG A 738 -0.99 -18.84 -7.21
CA ARG A 738 -2.22 -19.41 -6.62
C ARG A 738 -3.02 -20.21 -7.65
N GLU A 739 -3.12 -19.72 -8.88
CA GLU A 739 -3.83 -20.41 -9.96
C GLU A 739 -3.06 -21.67 -10.43
N ALA A 740 -1.72 -21.66 -10.39
CA ALA A 740 -0.91 -22.85 -10.62
C ALA A 740 -1.12 -23.90 -9.50
N LEU A 741 -1.23 -23.47 -8.24
CA LEU A 741 -1.58 -24.37 -7.13
C LEU A 741 -2.98 -24.97 -7.29
N ARG A 742 -3.96 -24.17 -7.74
CA ARG A 742 -5.30 -24.68 -8.07
C ARG A 742 -5.25 -25.74 -9.18
N ALA A 743 -4.50 -25.47 -10.25
CA ALA A 743 -4.31 -26.42 -11.35
C ALA A 743 -3.63 -27.72 -10.89
N ALA A 744 -2.62 -27.62 -10.02
CA ALA A 744 -1.96 -28.79 -9.43
C ALA A 744 -2.90 -29.61 -8.54
N ALA A 745 -3.72 -28.95 -7.72
CA ALA A 745 -4.74 -29.61 -6.90
C ALA A 745 -5.80 -30.31 -7.76
N ALA A 746 -6.29 -29.64 -8.82
CA ALA A 746 -7.28 -30.21 -9.74
C ALA A 746 -6.75 -31.47 -10.45
N ALA A 747 -5.45 -31.55 -10.73
CA ALA A 747 -4.82 -32.70 -11.38
C ALA A 747 -4.78 -33.99 -10.53
N PHE A 748 -5.25 -33.93 -9.27
CA PHE A 748 -5.52 -35.12 -8.45
C PHE A 748 -6.96 -35.67 -8.62
N GLY A 749 -7.87 -34.90 -9.19
CA GLY A 749 -9.25 -35.30 -9.48
C GLY A 749 -9.48 -35.66 -10.95
N PRO A 750 -10.72 -36.03 -11.32
CA PRO A 750 -11.14 -36.19 -12.71
C PRO A 750 -10.96 -34.90 -13.54
N GLU A 751 -10.90 -35.05 -14.87
CA GLU A 751 -10.90 -33.90 -15.78
C GLU A 751 -12.15 -33.02 -15.57
N GLY A 752 -11.99 -31.69 -15.57
CA GLY A 752 -13.07 -30.75 -15.30
C GLY A 752 -13.40 -30.54 -13.81
N THR A 753 -12.57 -31.04 -12.88
CA THR A 753 -12.76 -30.80 -11.45
C THR A 753 -12.68 -29.31 -11.11
N VAL A 754 -13.73 -28.79 -10.48
CA VAL A 754 -13.74 -27.46 -9.87
C VAL A 754 -13.03 -27.54 -8.51
N VAL A 755 -12.02 -26.71 -8.31
CA VAL A 755 -11.29 -26.63 -7.04
C VAL A 755 -11.55 -25.30 -6.37
N GLU A 756 -12.05 -25.35 -5.14
CA GLU A 756 -12.05 -24.21 -4.23
C GLU A 756 -10.72 -24.19 -3.48
N LEU A 757 -9.99 -23.08 -3.61
CA LEU A 757 -8.68 -22.93 -2.98
C LEU A 757 -8.72 -21.72 -2.03
N PRO A 758 -8.54 -21.90 -0.72
CA PRO A 758 -8.45 -20.78 0.21
C PRO A 758 -7.32 -19.80 -0.13
N SER A 759 -7.42 -18.57 0.37
CA SER A 759 -6.35 -17.56 0.29
C SER A 759 -6.08 -17.03 1.70
N PRO A 760 -4.91 -17.29 2.31
CA PRO A 760 -3.73 -17.94 1.72
C PRO A 760 -3.92 -19.45 1.43
N ALA A 761 -3.32 -19.90 0.33
CA ALA A 761 -3.19 -21.30 -0.05
C ALA A 761 -2.02 -21.96 0.69
N THR A 762 -2.11 -22.02 2.02
CA THR A 762 -1.14 -22.72 2.87
C THR A 762 -1.03 -24.20 2.49
N PRO A 763 0.05 -24.91 2.87
CA PRO A 763 0.13 -26.36 2.65
C PRO A 763 -1.11 -27.12 3.17
N GLU A 764 -1.66 -26.71 4.31
CA GLU A 764 -2.92 -27.25 4.83
C GLU A 764 -4.11 -26.96 3.89
N ALA A 765 -4.27 -25.71 3.44
CA ALA A 765 -5.33 -25.35 2.51
C ALA A 765 -5.23 -26.09 1.16
N VAL A 766 -4.01 -26.28 0.64
CA VAL A 766 -3.74 -27.03 -0.59
C VAL A 766 -4.04 -28.52 -0.38
N PHE A 767 -3.70 -29.08 0.77
CA PHE A 767 -4.03 -30.47 1.12
C PHE A 767 -5.55 -30.71 1.10
N TRP A 768 -6.34 -29.83 1.73
CA TRP A 768 -7.79 -29.98 1.71
C TRP A 768 -8.40 -29.77 0.33
N ALA A 769 -7.85 -28.83 -0.46
CA ALA A 769 -8.29 -28.61 -1.84
C ALA A 769 -8.04 -29.84 -2.73
N LEU A 770 -6.86 -30.47 -2.64
CA LEU A 770 -6.56 -31.68 -3.43
C LEU A 770 -7.32 -32.91 -2.92
N ASP A 771 -7.63 -33.01 -1.63
CA ASP A 771 -8.44 -34.11 -1.08
C ASP A 771 -9.89 -34.02 -1.56
N GLY A 772 -10.44 -32.79 -1.59
CA GLY A 772 -11.71 -32.51 -2.25
C GLY A 772 -11.70 -32.89 -3.73
N ALA A 773 -10.63 -32.56 -4.46
CA ALA A 773 -10.49 -32.92 -5.87
C ALA A 773 -10.45 -34.45 -6.09
N ARG A 774 -9.75 -35.21 -5.24
CA ARG A 774 -9.72 -36.69 -5.31
C ARG A 774 -11.08 -37.32 -5.07
N SER A 775 -11.87 -36.72 -4.20
CA SER A 775 -13.20 -37.20 -3.82
C SER A 775 -14.29 -36.80 -4.81
N ALA A 776 -13.98 -35.95 -5.79
CA ALA A 776 -14.92 -35.53 -6.82
C ALA A 776 -15.29 -36.71 -7.73
N ALA A 777 -16.59 -36.89 -7.97
CA ALA A 777 -17.07 -37.85 -8.96
C ALA A 777 -16.72 -37.38 -10.37
N ALA A 778 -16.39 -38.32 -11.27
CA ALA A 778 -16.26 -37.99 -12.68
C ALA A 778 -17.61 -37.42 -13.18
N PRO A 779 -17.61 -36.31 -13.94
CA PRO A 779 -18.85 -35.80 -14.52
C PRO A 779 -19.52 -36.91 -15.35
N ALA A 780 -20.82 -37.12 -15.14
CA ALA A 780 -21.58 -38.10 -15.89
C ALA A 780 -21.46 -37.77 -17.39
N GLU A 781 -20.97 -38.72 -18.20
CA GLU A 781 -20.97 -38.60 -19.65
C GLU A 781 -22.38 -38.21 -20.10
N GLN A 782 -22.52 -37.04 -20.73
CA GLN A 782 -23.72 -36.74 -21.51
C GLN A 782 -23.76 -37.76 -22.64
N VAL A 783 -24.54 -38.82 -22.45
CA VAL A 783 -24.85 -39.79 -23.50
C VAL A 783 -25.50 -39.02 -24.63
N ASP A 784 -24.74 -38.85 -25.71
CA ASP A 784 -25.17 -38.27 -26.96
C ASP A 784 -26.33 -39.12 -27.49
N ALA A 785 -27.57 -38.62 -27.33
CA ALA A 785 -28.77 -39.25 -27.84
C ALA A 785 -28.87 -38.95 -29.35
N SER A 786 -27.95 -39.50 -30.12
CA SER A 786 -28.00 -39.48 -31.58
C SER A 786 -27.54 -40.82 -32.17
N GLY A 787 -28.51 -41.66 -32.55
CA GLY A 787 -28.31 -42.66 -33.59
C GLY A 787 -28.69 -44.11 -33.27
N ASP A 788 -29.90 -44.44 -33.72
CA ASP A 788 -30.19 -45.53 -34.65
C ASP A 788 -30.89 -46.80 -34.14
N GLY A 789 -31.86 -47.21 -34.95
CA GLY A 789 -32.95 -48.10 -34.60
C GLY A 789 -32.68 -49.59 -34.84
N GLY A 790 -33.37 -50.39 -34.03
CA GLY A 790 -34.14 -51.54 -34.48
C GLY A 790 -33.41 -52.87 -34.70
N ARG A 791 -33.67 -53.85 -33.82
CA ARG A 791 -34.34 -55.11 -34.19
C ARG A 791 -34.71 -55.98 -32.97
N ARG A 792 -35.88 -56.62 -33.09
CA ARG A 792 -36.51 -57.61 -32.19
C ARG A 792 -35.62 -58.82 -31.90
N VAL A 793 -35.82 -59.48 -30.75
CA VAL A 793 -36.38 -60.86 -30.58
C VAL A 793 -36.51 -61.27 -29.09
N ALA A 794 -37.75 -61.66 -28.73
CA ALA A 794 -38.29 -62.67 -27.80
C ALA A 794 -37.66 -63.12 -26.45
N ALA A 795 -38.57 -63.18 -25.45
CA ALA A 795 -38.81 -64.18 -24.38
C ALA A 795 -37.66 -64.43 -23.35
N SER A 796 -37.87 -64.81 -22.08
CA SER A 796 -38.97 -65.43 -21.33
C SER A 796 -38.78 -65.20 -19.81
N ASP A 797 -39.85 -65.51 -19.05
CA ASP A 797 -39.95 -65.80 -17.60
C ASP A 797 -38.67 -66.09 -16.80
N ASP A 798 -38.59 -65.52 -15.60
CA ASP A 798 -38.59 -66.15 -14.25
C ASP A 798 -38.27 -65.00 -13.27
N GLY A 799 -38.69 -64.90 -12.01
CA GLY A 799 -39.10 -65.86 -11.03
C GLY A 799 -39.07 -65.12 -9.69
N SER A 800 -40.07 -65.39 -8.88
CA SER A 800 -40.40 -64.70 -7.64
C SER A 800 -39.47 -64.99 -6.45
N ARG A 801 -39.53 -64.07 -5.48
CA ARG A 801 -39.74 -64.28 -4.02
C ARG A 801 -38.53 -64.42 -3.07
N GLU A 802 -38.86 -63.96 -1.85
CA GLU A 802 -38.29 -64.22 -0.51
C GLU A 802 -37.10 -63.35 -0.08
N THR A 803 -37.04 -62.73 1.10
CA THR A 803 -37.83 -62.80 2.35
C THR A 803 -37.54 -61.52 3.16
N ALA A 804 -38.54 -60.98 3.87
CA ALA A 804 -38.33 -59.92 4.86
C ALA A 804 -39.26 -60.10 6.07
N ALA A 805 -38.64 -60.43 7.20
CA ALA A 805 -39.10 -60.28 8.60
C ALA A 805 -37.82 -60.47 9.44
N SER A 806 -37.52 -59.73 10.51
CA SER A 806 -38.39 -59.23 11.56
C SER A 806 -37.59 -58.34 12.55
N HIS A 807 -38.35 -57.48 13.24
CA HIS A 807 -38.19 -57.05 14.64
C HIS A 807 -37.33 -55.82 14.98
N ASP A 808 -38.02 -54.70 15.20
CA ASP A 808 -38.63 -54.25 16.47
C ASP A 808 -37.96 -53.08 17.22
N ASP A 809 -38.89 -52.24 17.67
CA ASP A 809 -38.91 -51.35 18.83
C ASP A 809 -38.25 -49.96 18.83
N GLY A 810 -38.99 -48.97 19.35
CA GLY A 810 -38.41 -47.66 19.68
C GLY A 810 -39.25 -46.37 19.66
N ALA A 811 -40.54 -46.41 19.97
CA ALA A 811 -41.36 -45.37 20.64
C ALA A 811 -41.14 -43.83 20.46
N ARG A 812 -42.23 -43.19 19.97
CA ARG A 812 -43.01 -42.05 20.55
C ARG A 812 -42.42 -40.63 20.75
N ARG A 813 -43.04 -39.64 20.04
CA ARG A 813 -43.91 -38.52 20.54
C ARG A 813 -44.19 -37.57 19.34
N VAL A 814 -45.38 -37.51 18.72
CA VAL A 814 -46.62 -36.75 19.08
C VAL A 814 -46.29 -35.29 19.44
N ALA A 815 -46.38 -34.32 18.51
CA ALA A 815 -47.61 -33.61 18.02
C ALA A 815 -48.41 -32.99 19.19
N ALA A 816 -48.70 -31.70 19.23
CA ALA A 816 -49.59 -30.90 18.39
C ALA A 816 -49.48 -29.43 18.92
N SER A 817 -50.01 -28.35 18.35
CA SER A 817 -51.16 -28.14 17.46
C SER A 817 -51.29 -26.64 17.14
N HIS A 818 -51.60 -26.33 15.87
CA HIS A 818 -52.74 -25.48 15.40
C HIS A 818 -52.72 -23.98 15.70
N ASN A 819 -53.22 -23.05 14.87
CA ASN A 819 -53.86 -22.97 13.54
C ASN A 819 -53.79 -21.46 13.17
N GLY A 820 -53.70 -21.03 11.90
CA GLY A 820 -54.82 -20.87 10.93
C GLY A 820 -55.68 -19.64 11.28
N ASP A 821 -56.13 -18.73 10.42
CA ASP A 821 -56.20 -18.61 8.96
C ASP A 821 -56.58 -17.16 8.57
N GLN A 822 -56.53 -16.92 7.25
CA GLN A 822 -56.81 -15.72 6.44
C GLN A 822 -58.27 -15.21 6.42
N GLU A 823 -58.48 -13.94 6.02
CA GLU A 823 -59.30 -13.43 4.89
C GLU A 823 -59.43 -11.87 4.97
N VAL A 824 -58.98 -11.06 3.99
CA VAL A 824 -59.58 -10.58 2.70
C VAL A 824 -60.65 -9.45 2.82
N ALA A 825 -60.34 -8.27 2.22
CA ALA A 825 -61.18 -7.40 1.34
C ALA A 825 -61.23 -5.88 1.62
N ALA A 826 -60.68 -5.11 0.65
CA ALA A 826 -61.17 -3.89 -0.03
C ALA A 826 -61.63 -2.61 0.72
N SER A 827 -61.02 -1.46 0.38
CA SER A 827 -61.70 -0.29 -0.23
C SER A 827 -60.73 0.77 -0.80
N GLU A 828 -61.16 1.41 -1.89
CA GLU A 828 -60.51 2.50 -2.62
C GLU A 828 -60.86 3.90 -2.06
N ASN A 829 -60.07 4.90 -2.50
CA ASN A 829 -60.33 6.34 -2.66
C ASN A 829 -60.03 7.31 -1.50
N GLY A 830 -59.08 8.23 -1.77
CA GLY A 830 -58.91 9.49 -1.04
C GLY A 830 -57.58 10.20 -1.29
N ALA A 831 -57.48 10.98 -2.38
CA ALA A 831 -56.62 12.17 -2.45
C ALA A 831 -57.31 13.33 -1.68
N PRO A 832 -56.68 14.49 -1.29
CA PRO A 832 -55.54 15.13 -1.96
C PRO A 832 -54.49 15.88 -1.09
N GLU A 833 -53.41 16.29 -1.77
CA GLU A 833 -52.68 17.59 -1.73
C GLU A 833 -51.88 18.16 -0.51
N VAL A 834 -50.66 18.59 -0.87
CA VAL A 834 -49.90 19.82 -0.50
C VAL A 834 -49.08 19.81 0.81
N ALA A 835 -47.75 19.81 0.66
CA ALA A 835 -46.90 21.00 0.89
C ALA A 835 -45.41 20.69 0.62
N ALA A 836 -44.86 21.34 -0.38
CA ALA A 836 -43.42 21.46 -0.64
C ALA A 836 -42.87 22.69 0.11
N SER A 837 -41.69 22.59 0.71
CA SER A 837 -40.90 23.76 1.13
C SER A 837 -39.62 23.85 0.30
N GLN A 838 -39.58 24.86 -0.56
CA GLN A 838 -38.39 25.38 -1.25
C GLN A 838 -37.71 26.48 -0.42
N ASN A 839 -36.49 26.79 -0.87
CA ASN A 839 -35.67 28.02 -0.72
C ASN A 839 -34.45 27.84 0.19
N GLY A 840 -33.21 28.12 -0.22
CA GLY A 840 -32.70 28.84 -1.39
C GLY A 840 -32.17 30.23 -1.04
N ALA A 841 -31.04 30.60 -1.67
CA ALA A 841 -30.31 31.88 -1.69
C ALA A 841 -29.16 31.99 -0.64
N ARG A 842 -27.88 32.06 -1.03
CA ARG A 842 -27.11 32.98 -1.92
C ARG A 842 -26.55 34.22 -1.19
N ASP A 843 -25.22 34.30 -1.24
CA ASP A 843 -24.38 35.49 -1.05
C ASP A 843 -24.83 36.69 -1.89
N VAL A 844 -24.74 37.89 -1.31
CA VAL A 844 -24.31 39.13 -1.99
C VAL A 844 -23.60 40.06 -0.99
N ALA A 845 -22.46 40.57 -1.42
CA ALA A 845 -21.63 41.59 -0.76
C ALA A 845 -22.27 42.99 -0.74
N ALA A 846 -21.94 43.81 0.27
CA ALA A 846 -21.73 45.25 0.11
C ALA A 846 -21.06 45.89 1.34
N SER A 847 -19.98 46.61 1.04
CA SER A 847 -19.31 47.68 1.79
C SER A 847 -20.24 48.72 2.44
N HIS A 848 -19.83 49.30 3.58
CA HIS A 848 -19.76 50.76 3.75
C HIS A 848 -18.88 51.21 4.94
N ASP A 849 -18.23 52.34 4.70
CA ASP A 849 -17.35 53.15 5.53
C ASP A 849 -17.89 53.57 6.91
N GLY A 850 -16.95 53.86 7.82
CA GLY A 850 -17.23 54.58 9.07
C GLY A 850 -15.96 54.87 9.88
N ALA A 851 -15.21 55.90 9.50
CA ALA A 851 -14.07 56.45 10.24
C ALA A 851 -14.45 57.12 11.57
N ARG A 852 -13.61 57.01 12.62
CA ARG A 852 -12.96 58.15 13.32
C ARG A 852 -12.16 57.76 14.60
N GLU A 853 -10.93 58.30 14.61
CA GLU A 853 -10.19 58.98 15.70
C GLU A 853 -9.62 58.26 16.95
N VAL A 854 -8.27 58.18 16.96
CA VAL A 854 -7.30 58.79 17.90
C VAL A 854 -7.49 58.61 19.42
N ALA A 855 -6.52 57.95 20.07
CA ALA A 855 -5.73 58.54 21.18
C ALA A 855 -4.53 57.65 21.57
N ALA A 856 -3.36 58.27 21.63
CA ALA A 856 -2.13 57.75 22.22
C ALA A 856 -2.10 58.00 23.73
N ALA A 857 -1.45 57.12 24.50
CA ALA A 857 -0.86 57.46 25.80
C ALA A 857 0.35 56.57 26.10
N ASN A 858 1.54 57.14 25.93
CA ASN A 858 2.80 56.64 26.47
C ASN A 858 2.88 56.90 27.98
N GLY A 859 3.34 55.91 28.74
CA GLY A 859 3.75 56.06 30.14
C GLY A 859 5.15 55.51 30.34
N THR A 860 6.12 56.43 30.51
CA THR A 860 7.54 56.17 30.77
C THR A 860 7.78 56.10 32.28
N ILE A 861 8.56 55.14 32.79
CA ILE A 861 9.43 55.36 33.96
C ILE A 861 10.83 54.78 33.70
N ARG A 862 11.81 55.60 34.05
CA ARG A 862 13.25 55.54 33.77
C ARG A 862 14.03 55.03 34.99
N ARG A 863 15.16 54.38 34.65
CA ARG A 863 16.54 54.54 35.18
C ARG A 863 16.90 54.12 36.62
N GLY A 864 17.95 53.32 36.68
CA GLY A 864 19.03 53.39 37.66
C GLY A 864 20.28 52.71 37.08
N ALA A 865 21.40 53.43 37.04
CA ALA A 865 22.63 53.13 36.29
C ALA A 865 23.85 52.99 37.22
N ALA A 866 24.93 52.34 36.73
CA ALA A 866 26.36 52.69 36.94
C ALA A 866 27.22 51.59 36.25
N HIS A 867 28.02 51.87 35.21
CA HIS A 867 29.44 52.34 35.25
C HIS A 867 30.38 51.35 35.93
N GLY A 868 31.52 50.90 35.42
CA GLY A 868 32.43 51.16 34.27
C GLY A 868 33.65 50.24 34.55
N GLY A 869 34.69 50.00 33.76
CA GLY A 869 35.18 50.41 32.44
C GLY A 869 36.59 49.78 32.27
N ALA A 870 37.05 49.70 31.01
CA ALA A 870 38.44 49.83 30.54
C ALA A 870 39.54 48.76 30.83
N SER A 871 39.97 48.11 29.74
CA SER A 871 41.30 48.25 29.08
C SER A 871 42.39 47.14 29.13
N SER A 872 43.02 46.99 27.95
CA SER A 872 44.40 46.54 27.61
C SER A 872 44.73 45.04 27.77
N ALA A 873 45.06 44.29 26.71
CA ALA A 873 46.22 44.28 25.77
C ALA A 873 47.42 43.44 26.28
N GLY A 874 47.93 42.53 25.43
CA GLY A 874 49.33 42.06 25.49
C GLY A 874 49.59 40.55 25.32
N ASN A 875 49.94 40.16 24.09
CA ASN A 875 51.03 39.27 23.61
C ASN A 875 51.54 38.01 24.38
N GLY A 876 51.87 36.99 23.57
CA GLY A 876 53.01 36.05 23.77
C GLY A 876 52.62 34.59 23.49
N GLU A 877 52.77 34.04 22.29
CA GLU A 877 53.96 33.42 21.65
C GLU A 877 54.44 32.06 22.18
N SER A 878 54.89 31.24 21.21
CA SER A 878 55.72 30.01 21.24
C SER A 878 54.97 28.66 21.25
N ARG A 879 54.93 27.96 20.08
CA ARG A 879 55.85 26.91 19.57
C ARG A 879 55.55 25.54 20.23
N GLU A 880 55.32 24.44 19.51
CA GLU A 880 56.26 23.76 18.63
C GLU A 880 55.54 22.64 17.82
N THR A 881 55.90 22.47 16.55
CA THR A 881 55.80 21.21 15.81
C THR A 881 57.13 20.46 15.96
N PRO A 882 57.17 19.12 15.75
CA PRO A 882 57.82 18.70 14.51
C PRO A 882 57.17 17.48 13.81
N THR A 883 57.68 17.32 12.59
CA THR A 883 57.38 16.50 11.43
C THR A 883 57.87 15.03 11.45
N ALA A 884 57.41 14.28 10.43
CA ALA A 884 58.05 13.15 9.71
C ALA A 884 57.97 11.75 10.38
N SER A 885 57.91 10.59 9.72
CA SER A 885 57.84 10.16 8.31
C SER A 885 57.76 8.60 8.26
N ALA A 886 57.15 8.05 7.21
CA ALA A 886 57.53 6.84 6.44
C ALA A 886 57.53 5.41 7.04
N GLY A 887 57.00 4.49 6.21
CA GLY A 887 57.32 3.04 6.10
C GLY A 887 56.42 2.12 6.93
N ALA A 888 56.08 0.88 6.56
CA ALA A 888 56.19 0.06 5.35
C ALA A 888 55.38 -1.24 5.65
N ASP A 889 54.93 -1.93 4.60
CA ASP A 889 54.69 -3.38 4.45
C ASP A 889 54.28 -4.28 5.63
N THR A 890 53.17 -5.00 5.43
CA THR A 890 53.01 -6.49 5.52
C THR A 890 51.52 -6.78 5.24
N GLU A 891 51.12 -7.26 4.06
CA GLU A 891 50.97 -8.69 3.73
C GLU A 891 50.67 -9.59 4.94
N GLU A 892 49.40 -9.97 5.09
CA GLU A 892 49.08 -11.34 5.53
C GLU A 892 47.76 -11.80 4.88
N THR A 893 47.77 -13.08 4.53
CA THR A 893 46.91 -13.76 3.55
C THR A 893 46.14 -14.85 4.28
N VAL A 894 44.97 -15.25 3.75
CA VAL A 894 44.23 -16.51 4.03
C VAL A 894 43.48 -16.53 5.38
N GLY A 895 42.23 -16.98 5.52
CA GLY A 895 41.27 -17.61 4.62
C GLY A 895 40.18 -18.31 5.45
N ILE A 896 39.09 -18.66 4.75
CA ILE A 896 37.80 -19.24 5.17
C ILE A 896 36.74 -18.21 5.55
#